data_AF-A0A8B7KFS0-F1
#
_entry.id   AF-A0A8B7KFS0-F1
#
_cell.length_a   1.000
_cell.length_b   1.000
_cell.length_c   1.000
_cell.angle_alpha   90.00
_cell.angle_beta   90.00
_cell.angle_gamma   90.00
#
_symmetry.space_group_name_H-M   'P 1'
#
loop_
_entity.id
_entity.type
_entity.pdbx_description
1 polymer ?
#
loop_
_entity_poly.entity_id
_entity_poly.type
_entity_poly.pdbx_seq_one_letter_code
_entity_poly.pdbx_strand_id
1 'polypeptide(L)'
;MLWVAKYFIFSSPGLIWKIFSVPLHYGKLSVLGKLETRLEKRALVENYVNHVCNLPEEREAFSHGYGKENRQLRRQFKELQLKQEVQIKEVEEMLYQEGLSEIALSSPHEQIAHSLMEGSTVLRKLELGDPKPESQRRTSSNLQKEFSQEKSEQIHQPLQRGDQKHQEPKPHSKKNQSESHNEDLEKDKISQNCLERDMEQVSERLGMAQEEVQRLTDELQEKEKEQNKLDSALEKSQLEIEKLKENLMKLKENDSLDLRKAKEHNQRLDEEILALRNRVRSLDSEKRVLGEEVERLKGEICEYQENKQLGNHSPGKTVGTERKVEYPSSGEKLKHQQQETLHQNLHRLQVLYNSAEKELRYERGKNLDLKQHNSLLQEENIKMKIELKQAREKLLDSTKTCSSLTAEWKHCQQKIKELELEVLKQAQCIKSQNNLQEKLAQEKSKVADGEEKILDLQQKLEHAHKVCLTDTCILRRKQLEERIKEAMENEAKMKQQYEEEQQKRKLLDQNMNELQKQVKLLQDKENQLEMTSSQQQSTIQQQEAQLKQLENAKRTSNEHLKSNQELSEKLSRLQQEKEALHQEYRKVLNQLDVHVRNYHEKHHHQKAKLRRIKDRLVHEVALRDDRIKQLENETRALWQQVEKEKVFQDQVIAQNDILLLEKSKLLEQLTEQEELIHSNKGVISSVQSRVLLLDKENKQLQENSLQLVQQVGLLERIIRSIQIRRGEETTISDIPGSEALNKIVPLPNSSFSGTDLVESAGSLQEAEEHKSEEAMANPKSLKSLLRSQISEAGYINVASLKETHHIKE
;
A
#
# COMPACT_ATOMS: atom_id res chain seq x y z
N MET A 1 1.59 -13.22 -61.48
CA MET A 1 0.85 -14.25 -60.73
C MET A 1 -0.67 -14.19 -60.90
N LEU A 2 -1.33 -13.02 -60.92
CA LEU A 2 -2.82 -12.94 -60.94
C LEU A 2 -3.50 -12.93 -62.33
N TRP A 3 -2.80 -13.25 -63.44
CA TRP A 3 -3.34 -13.07 -64.81
C TRP A 3 -3.45 -14.35 -65.66
N VAL A 4 -2.87 -15.48 -65.22
CA VAL A 4 -2.84 -16.73 -66.01
C VAL A 4 -3.95 -17.72 -65.62
N ALA A 5 -4.55 -17.55 -64.44
CA ALA A 5 -5.49 -18.52 -63.84
C ALA A 5 -6.91 -18.57 -64.45
N LYS A 6 -7.17 -17.93 -65.60
CA LYS A 6 -8.53 -17.74 -66.14
C LYS A 6 -8.84 -18.54 -67.43
N TYR A 7 -7.88 -19.25 -68.02
CA TYR A 7 -8.05 -19.83 -69.36
C TYR A 7 -7.61 -21.30 -69.56
N PHE A 8 -7.15 -22.01 -68.53
CA PHE A 8 -6.80 -23.44 -68.66
C PHE A 8 -7.35 -24.29 -67.51
N ILE A 9 -8.26 -25.19 -67.86
CA ILE A 9 -8.68 -26.31 -67.01
C ILE A 9 -7.78 -27.50 -67.37
N PHE A 10 -6.92 -27.94 -66.44
CA PHE A 10 -6.12 -29.15 -66.60
C PHE A 10 -6.31 -30.09 -65.40
N SER A 11 -6.90 -31.25 -65.67
CA SER A 11 -7.20 -32.29 -64.67
C SER A 11 -5.96 -33.10 -64.29
N SER A 12 -5.02 -32.52 -63.53
CA SER A 12 -3.97 -33.27 -62.80
C SER A 12 -3.21 -32.37 -61.80
N PRO A 13 -3.47 -32.45 -60.47
CA PRO A 13 -2.76 -31.65 -59.47
C PRO A 13 -1.25 -31.91 -59.37
N GLY A 14 -0.80 -33.13 -59.71
CA GLY A 14 0.56 -33.61 -59.39
C GLY A 14 1.71 -33.01 -60.22
N LEU A 15 1.45 -32.37 -61.37
CA LEU A 15 2.50 -31.91 -62.29
C LEU A 15 2.97 -30.47 -62.04
N ILE A 16 2.09 -29.58 -61.56
CA ILE A 16 2.44 -28.17 -61.31
C ILE A 16 3.43 -28.05 -60.14
N TRP A 17 3.31 -28.93 -59.12
CA TRP A 17 4.17 -28.91 -57.94
C TRP A 17 5.64 -29.27 -58.23
N LYS A 18 5.91 -30.01 -59.32
CA LYS A 18 7.28 -30.40 -59.71
C LYS A 18 8.05 -29.34 -60.49
N ILE A 19 7.38 -28.40 -61.16
CA ILE A 19 8.04 -27.39 -62.01
C ILE A 19 8.45 -26.15 -61.21
N PHE A 20 7.70 -25.77 -60.16
CA PHE A 20 8.04 -24.62 -59.31
C PHE A 20 8.93 -24.95 -58.10
N SER A 21 9.29 -26.21 -57.89
CA SER A 21 10.11 -26.66 -56.76
C SER A 21 11.63 -26.61 -57.05
N VAL A 22 12.12 -25.46 -57.50
CA VAL A 22 13.57 -25.14 -57.58
C VAL A 22 13.90 -24.14 -56.45
N PRO A 23 14.89 -24.40 -55.59
CA PRO A 23 14.95 -23.79 -54.26
C PRO A 23 15.50 -22.35 -54.22
N LEU A 24 14.62 -21.36 -54.35
CA LEU A 24 14.95 -19.95 -54.09
C LEU A 24 14.75 -19.56 -52.61
N HIS A 25 15.77 -19.89 -51.81
CA HIS A 25 16.19 -19.33 -50.52
C HIS A 25 15.16 -18.72 -49.53
N TYR A 26 15.18 -19.30 -48.32
CA TYR A 26 15.15 -18.63 -47.02
C TYR A 26 14.75 -17.13 -47.01
N GLY A 27 13.49 -16.85 -46.68
CA GLY A 27 13.03 -15.50 -46.35
C GLY A 27 11.52 -15.39 -46.15
N LYS A 28 10.73 -15.95 -47.08
CA LYS A 28 9.26 -15.73 -47.12
C LYS A 28 8.45 -16.58 -46.14
N LEU A 29 8.92 -17.78 -45.77
CA LEU A 29 8.24 -18.65 -44.78
C LEU A 29 8.03 -17.94 -43.42
N SER A 30 9.01 -17.18 -42.97
CA SER A 30 8.91 -16.40 -41.72
C SER A 30 7.89 -15.24 -41.79
N VAL A 31 7.44 -14.85 -42.98
CA VAL A 31 6.41 -13.81 -43.18
C VAL A 31 5.01 -14.42 -43.16
N LEU A 32 4.83 -15.59 -43.79
CA LEU A 32 3.55 -16.31 -43.79
C LEU A 32 3.14 -16.75 -42.38
N GLY A 33 4.02 -17.42 -41.63
CA GLY A 33 3.73 -17.79 -40.23
C GLY A 33 3.49 -16.58 -39.30
N LYS A 34 4.02 -15.39 -39.64
CA LYS A 34 3.73 -14.13 -38.92
C LYS A 34 2.41 -13.47 -39.32
N LEU A 35 1.83 -13.84 -40.46
CA LEU A 35 0.48 -13.42 -40.87
C LEU A 35 -0.56 -14.38 -40.28
N GLU A 36 -0.31 -15.69 -40.34
CA GLU A 36 -1.14 -16.75 -39.76
C GLU A 36 -1.29 -16.55 -38.25
N THR A 37 -0.18 -16.47 -37.49
CA THR A 37 -0.21 -16.16 -36.05
C THR A 37 -0.69 -14.74 -35.70
N ARG A 38 -0.90 -13.85 -36.69
CA ARG A 38 -1.60 -12.56 -36.49
C ARG A 38 -3.10 -12.68 -36.70
N LEU A 39 -3.55 -13.50 -37.65
CA LEU A 39 -4.96 -13.80 -37.88
C LEU A 39 -5.54 -14.64 -36.73
N GLU A 40 -4.81 -15.67 -36.27
CA GLU A 40 -5.16 -16.44 -35.08
C GLU A 40 -5.31 -15.54 -33.85
N LYS A 41 -4.33 -14.65 -33.59
CA LYS A 41 -4.39 -13.70 -32.48
C LYS A 41 -5.52 -12.69 -32.63
N ARG A 42 -5.89 -12.30 -33.86
CA ARG A 42 -7.05 -11.44 -34.09
C ARG A 42 -8.34 -12.17 -33.73
N ALA A 43 -8.55 -13.39 -34.23
CA ALA A 43 -9.70 -14.23 -33.88
C ALA A 43 -9.77 -14.54 -32.38
N LEU A 44 -8.64 -14.75 -31.70
CA LEU A 44 -8.59 -14.94 -30.25
C LEU A 44 -9.00 -13.67 -29.48
N VAL A 45 -8.51 -12.50 -29.88
CA VAL A 45 -8.92 -11.21 -29.30
C VAL A 45 -10.39 -10.91 -29.61
N GLU A 46 -10.87 -11.23 -30.80
CA GLU A 46 -12.24 -11.00 -31.25
C GLU A 46 -13.23 -11.91 -30.50
N ASN A 47 -12.90 -13.19 -30.29
CA ASN A 47 -13.65 -14.08 -29.38
C ASN A 47 -13.60 -13.61 -27.92
N TYR A 48 -12.46 -13.11 -27.44
CA TYR A 48 -12.34 -12.60 -26.07
C TYR A 48 -13.17 -11.32 -25.87
N VAL A 49 -13.16 -10.40 -26.84
CA VAL A 49 -14.02 -9.21 -26.86
C VAL A 49 -15.49 -9.61 -26.91
N ASN A 50 -15.87 -10.56 -27.78
CA ASN A 50 -17.26 -11.05 -27.85
C ASN A 50 -17.72 -11.68 -26.52
N HIS A 51 -16.87 -12.47 -25.85
CA HIS A 51 -17.20 -12.99 -24.53
C HIS A 51 -17.34 -11.87 -23.50
N VAL A 52 -16.43 -10.89 -23.47
CA VAL A 52 -16.52 -9.71 -22.59
C VAL A 52 -17.76 -8.85 -22.86
N CYS A 53 -18.22 -8.74 -24.11
CA CYS A 53 -19.46 -8.08 -24.48
C CYS A 53 -20.72 -8.86 -24.08
N ASN A 54 -20.65 -10.20 -23.98
CA ASN A 54 -21.77 -11.07 -23.61
C ASN A 54 -21.87 -11.32 -22.10
N LEU A 55 -20.77 -11.21 -21.34
CA LEU A 55 -20.75 -11.34 -19.87
C LEU A 55 -21.83 -10.48 -19.15
N PRO A 56 -22.17 -9.25 -19.57
CA PRO A 56 -23.29 -8.50 -19.01
C PRO A 56 -24.64 -9.20 -19.19
N GLU A 57 -24.93 -9.73 -20.39
CA GLU A 57 -26.19 -10.43 -20.69
C GLU A 57 -26.29 -11.75 -19.92
N GLU A 58 -25.19 -12.52 -19.83
CA GLU A 58 -25.10 -13.72 -19.00
C GLU A 58 -25.35 -13.39 -17.52
N ARG A 59 -24.77 -12.30 -17.02
CA ARG A 59 -24.94 -11.82 -15.63
C ARG A 59 -26.36 -11.34 -15.35
N GLU A 60 -27.01 -10.67 -16.29
CA GLU A 60 -28.41 -10.25 -16.18
C GLU A 60 -29.36 -11.46 -16.25
N ALA A 61 -29.12 -12.42 -17.14
CA ALA A 61 -29.90 -13.66 -17.22
C ALA A 61 -29.80 -14.46 -15.91
N PHE A 62 -28.60 -14.60 -15.34
CA PHE A 62 -28.37 -15.25 -14.05
C PHE A 62 -29.08 -14.50 -12.90
N SER A 63 -28.94 -13.17 -12.86
CA SER A 63 -29.61 -12.31 -11.86
C SER A 63 -31.14 -12.39 -11.96
N HIS A 64 -31.68 -12.49 -13.18
CA HIS A 64 -33.11 -12.65 -13.43
C HIS A 64 -33.61 -14.06 -13.05
N GLY A 65 -32.77 -15.09 -13.19
CA GLY A 65 -32.99 -16.44 -12.65
C GLY A 65 -33.14 -16.45 -11.13
N TYR A 66 -32.15 -15.95 -10.41
CA TYR A 66 -32.21 -15.77 -8.94
C TYR A 66 -33.41 -14.90 -8.53
N GLY A 67 -33.74 -13.87 -9.30
CA GLY A 67 -34.94 -13.05 -9.10
C GLY A 67 -36.25 -13.84 -9.24
N LYS A 68 -36.34 -14.81 -10.17
CA LYS A 68 -37.50 -15.70 -10.33
C LYS A 68 -37.60 -16.69 -9.17
N GLU A 69 -36.49 -17.31 -8.78
CA GLU A 69 -36.44 -18.28 -7.68
C GLU A 69 -36.78 -17.63 -6.33
N ASN A 70 -36.21 -16.46 -6.03
CA ASN A 70 -36.53 -15.70 -4.81
C ASN A 70 -38.03 -15.31 -4.79
N ARG A 71 -38.63 -14.97 -5.95
CA ARG A 71 -40.08 -14.75 -6.09
C ARG A 71 -40.91 -16.04 -6.02
N GLN A 72 -40.34 -17.23 -6.21
CA GLN A 72 -41.01 -18.52 -6.02
C GLN A 72 -40.99 -18.90 -4.53
N LEU A 73 -39.81 -18.86 -3.90
CA LEU A 73 -39.63 -19.13 -2.46
C LEU A 73 -40.49 -18.18 -1.60
N ARG A 74 -40.57 -16.89 -1.92
CA ARG A 74 -41.46 -15.94 -1.23
C ARG A 74 -42.95 -16.24 -1.38
N ARG A 75 -43.37 -16.91 -2.46
CA ARG A 75 -44.77 -17.37 -2.63
C ARG A 75 -45.02 -18.64 -1.82
N GLN A 76 -44.12 -19.62 -1.88
CA GLN A 76 -44.19 -20.84 -1.07
C GLN A 76 -44.17 -20.52 0.44
N PHE A 77 -43.35 -19.58 0.88
CA PHE A 77 -43.32 -19.11 2.28
C PHE A 77 -44.67 -18.51 2.71
N LYS A 78 -45.28 -17.64 1.89
CA LYS A 78 -46.63 -17.12 2.16
C LYS A 78 -47.71 -18.20 2.16
N GLU A 79 -47.59 -19.20 1.29
CA GLU A 79 -48.53 -20.32 1.21
C GLU A 79 -48.43 -21.24 2.44
N LEU A 80 -47.22 -21.45 2.97
CA LEU A 80 -46.99 -22.14 4.24
C LEU A 80 -47.51 -21.32 5.43
N GLN A 81 -47.26 -20.00 5.45
CA GLN A 81 -47.79 -19.11 6.48
C GLN A 81 -49.33 -19.14 6.51
N LEU A 82 -50.00 -19.07 5.35
CA LEU A 82 -51.45 -19.17 5.28
C LEU A 82 -51.98 -20.54 5.74
N LYS A 83 -51.28 -21.64 5.44
CA LYS A 83 -51.64 -22.97 5.97
C LYS A 83 -51.49 -23.05 7.49
N GLN A 84 -50.45 -22.43 8.04
CA GLN A 84 -50.25 -22.33 9.49
C GLN A 84 -51.33 -21.46 10.16
N GLU A 85 -51.71 -20.32 9.55
CA GLU A 85 -52.81 -19.47 10.04
C GLU A 85 -54.18 -20.18 9.99
N VAL A 86 -54.41 -21.08 9.02
CA VAL A 86 -55.62 -21.93 8.98
C VAL A 86 -55.58 -22.98 10.07
N GLN A 87 -54.47 -23.71 10.25
CA GLN A 87 -54.32 -24.72 11.30
C GLN A 87 -54.43 -24.12 12.71
N ILE A 88 -53.90 -22.92 12.93
CA ILE A 88 -54.05 -22.21 14.21
C ILE A 88 -55.53 -21.91 14.48
N LYS A 89 -56.29 -21.46 13.48
CA LYS A 89 -57.73 -21.17 13.63
C LYS A 89 -58.58 -22.43 13.81
N GLU A 90 -58.21 -23.54 13.18
CA GLU A 90 -58.85 -24.84 13.36
C GLU A 90 -58.65 -25.35 14.80
N VAL A 91 -57.44 -25.18 15.37
CA VAL A 91 -57.17 -25.44 16.80
C VAL A 91 -57.88 -24.45 17.72
N GLU A 92 -57.92 -23.16 17.37
CA GLU A 92 -58.67 -22.13 18.09
C GLU A 92 -60.16 -22.48 18.18
N GLU A 93 -60.77 -22.87 17.06
CA GLU A 93 -62.18 -23.26 16.97
C GLU A 93 -62.48 -24.54 17.76
N MET A 94 -61.59 -25.55 17.75
CA MET A 94 -61.71 -26.73 18.62
C MET A 94 -61.63 -26.35 20.11
N LEU A 95 -60.66 -25.51 20.51
CA LEU A 95 -60.56 -25.03 21.90
C LEU A 95 -61.79 -24.23 22.34
N TYR A 96 -62.43 -23.47 21.43
CA TYR A 96 -63.71 -22.82 21.70
C TYR A 96 -64.88 -23.81 21.86
N GLN A 97 -64.91 -24.92 21.10
CA GLN A 97 -65.95 -25.96 21.22
C GLN A 97 -65.84 -26.75 22.53
N GLU A 98 -64.62 -27.08 22.96
CA GLU A 98 -64.34 -27.74 24.24
C GLU A 98 -64.48 -26.81 25.48
N GLY A 99 -64.74 -25.51 25.27
CA GLY A 99 -64.92 -24.52 26.33
C GLY A 99 -63.62 -23.94 26.91
N LEU A 100 -62.47 -24.21 26.28
CA LEU A 100 -61.13 -23.78 26.68
C LEU A 100 -60.71 -22.45 26.02
N SER A 101 -61.65 -21.52 25.85
CA SER A 101 -61.45 -20.26 25.10
C SER A 101 -60.42 -19.30 25.72
N GLU A 102 -60.12 -19.41 27.01
CA GLU A 102 -59.01 -18.67 27.65
C GLU A 102 -57.63 -19.18 27.18
N ILE A 103 -57.51 -20.48 26.87
CA ILE A 103 -56.27 -21.09 26.37
C ILE A 103 -56.07 -20.77 24.88
N ALA A 104 -57.15 -20.62 24.12
CA ALA A 104 -57.12 -20.25 22.70
C ALA A 104 -56.34 -18.94 22.42
N LEU A 105 -56.37 -17.98 23.35
CA LEU A 105 -55.65 -16.70 23.27
C LEU A 105 -54.17 -16.77 23.72
N SER A 106 -53.71 -17.91 24.26
CA SER A 106 -52.33 -18.10 24.73
C SER A 106 -51.37 -18.51 23.60
N SER A 107 -50.06 -18.38 23.83
CA SER A 107 -49.01 -18.80 22.89
C SER A 107 -49.13 -20.29 22.55
N PRO A 108 -48.79 -20.74 21.32
CA PRO A 108 -48.77 -22.17 20.99
C PRO A 108 -47.91 -23.03 21.95
N HIS A 109 -46.88 -22.44 22.59
CA HIS A 109 -46.11 -23.14 23.63
C HIS A 109 -46.88 -23.28 24.96
N GLU A 110 -47.72 -22.31 25.30
CA GLU A 110 -48.58 -22.31 26.50
C GLU A 110 -49.77 -23.24 26.29
N GLN A 111 -50.36 -23.28 25.10
CA GLN A 111 -51.35 -24.27 24.67
C GLN A 111 -50.81 -25.70 24.82
N ILE A 112 -49.62 -25.98 24.28
CA ILE A 112 -48.95 -27.29 24.42
C ILE A 112 -48.66 -27.61 25.89
N ALA A 113 -48.20 -26.64 26.68
CA ALA A 113 -47.94 -26.84 28.10
C ALA A 113 -49.23 -27.17 28.90
N HIS A 114 -50.35 -26.54 28.58
CA HIS A 114 -51.66 -26.87 29.14
C HIS A 114 -52.09 -28.30 28.80
N SER A 115 -52.07 -28.70 27.52
CA SER A 115 -52.45 -30.06 27.12
C SER A 115 -51.55 -31.14 27.73
N LEU A 116 -50.25 -30.87 27.87
CA LEU A 116 -49.31 -31.78 28.57
C LEU A 116 -49.58 -31.86 30.07
N MET A 117 -49.93 -30.75 30.72
CA MET A 117 -50.28 -30.69 32.14
C MET A 117 -51.61 -31.40 32.42
N GLU A 118 -52.63 -31.19 31.59
CA GLU A 118 -53.92 -31.89 31.68
C GLU A 118 -53.74 -33.38 31.45
N GLY A 119 -53.07 -33.80 30.37
CA GLY A 119 -52.72 -35.20 30.12
C GLY A 119 -51.96 -35.84 31.29
N SER A 120 -51.02 -35.12 31.91
CA SER A 120 -50.29 -35.58 33.10
C SER A 120 -51.20 -35.74 34.33
N THR A 121 -52.20 -34.87 34.51
CA THR A 121 -53.19 -35.04 35.59
C THR A 121 -54.24 -36.11 35.31
N VAL A 122 -54.53 -36.42 34.04
CA VAL A 122 -55.39 -37.56 33.67
C VAL A 122 -54.64 -38.88 33.88
N LEU A 123 -53.37 -38.98 33.47
CA LEU A 123 -52.50 -40.12 33.77
C LEU A 123 -52.40 -40.39 35.27
N ARG A 124 -52.12 -39.35 36.08
CA ARG A 124 -52.04 -39.47 37.54
C ARG A 124 -53.37 -39.89 38.21
N LYS A 125 -54.51 -39.66 37.55
CA LYS A 125 -55.84 -40.14 37.97
C LYS A 125 -56.15 -41.57 37.51
N LEU A 126 -55.36 -42.14 36.59
CA LEU A 126 -55.43 -43.53 36.15
C LEU A 126 -54.44 -44.44 36.89
N GLU A 127 -53.30 -43.88 37.33
CA GLU A 127 -52.30 -44.60 38.13
C GLU A 127 -52.74 -44.82 39.59
N LEU A 128 -53.55 -43.91 40.16
CA LEU A 128 -54.29 -44.18 41.40
C LEU A 128 -55.58 -44.94 41.05
N GLY A 129 -55.54 -46.27 41.21
CA GLY A 129 -56.66 -47.15 40.92
C GLY A 129 -57.83 -47.04 41.91
N ASP A 130 -58.68 -46.02 41.72
CA ASP A 130 -60.05 -46.01 42.25
C ASP A 130 -61.02 -46.75 41.29
N PRO A 131 -62.11 -47.36 41.78
CA PRO A 131 -62.95 -48.24 40.97
C PRO A 131 -63.85 -47.50 39.98
N LYS A 132 -63.72 -47.89 38.70
CA LYS A 132 -64.75 -47.87 37.63
C LYS A 132 -65.77 -46.70 37.70
N PRO A 133 -65.64 -45.63 36.87
CA PRO A 133 -66.55 -44.49 36.88
C PRO A 133 -67.90 -44.83 36.22
N GLU A 134 -68.79 -45.51 36.94
CA GLU A 134 -70.10 -45.88 36.43
C GLU A 134 -71.21 -44.90 36.86
N SER A 135 -71.71 -44.17 35.86
CA SER A 135 -73.01 -43.50 35.77
C SER A 135 -73.17 -42.07 36.29
N GLN A 136 -73.62 -41.21 35.37
CA GLN A 136 -74.59 -40.17 35.70
C GLN A 136 -75.77 -40.15 34.71
N ARG A 137 -76.62 -41.19 34.77
CA ARG A 137 -78.03 -41.06 34.35
C ARG A 137 -78.94 -41.24 35.57
N ARG A 138 -80.02 -40.45 35.63
CA ARG A 138 -80.72 -40.08 36.88
C ARG A 138 -81.67 -41.16 37.46
N THR A 139 -81.89 -41.03 38.77
CA THR A 139 -83.13 -41.31 39.54
C THR A 139 -83.70 -42.73 39.60
N SER A 140 -83.67 -43.29 40.82
CA SER A 140 -84.86 -43.81 41.53
C SER A 140 -84.63 -43.68 43.06
N SER A 141 -85.62 -43.98 43.92
CA SER A 141 -85.63 -43.52 45.32
C SER A 141 -86.39 -44.41 46.31
N ASN A 142 -86.01 -44.29 47.61
CA ASN A 142 -86.80 -44.51 48.85
C ASN A 142 -86.75 -45.87 49.60
N LEU A 143 -86.32 -45.78 50.88
CA LEU A 143 -86.92 -46.40 52.10
C LEU A 143 -86.84 -47.96 52.26
N GLN A 144 -86.80 -48.58 53.46
CA GLN A 144 -86.82 -48.11 54.87
C GLN A 144 -86.04 -49.06 55.84
N LYS A 145 -86.08 -48.71 57.13
CA LYS A 145 -85.63 -49.33 58.42
C LYS A 145 -86.14 -50.80 58.63
N GLU A 146 -85.86 -51.57 59.70
CA GLU A 146 -85.68 -51.20 61.13
C GLU A 146 -85.10 -52.33 62.06
N PHE A 147 -84.49 -51.88 63.17
CA PHE A 147 -83.92 -52.54 64.39
C PHE A 147 -84.30 -53.96 64.88
N SER A 148 -83.37 -54.59 65.63
CA SER A 148 -83.58 -55.09 67.02
C SER A 148 -82.24 -55.33 67.78
N GLN A 149 -82.27 -55.49 69.12
CA GLN A 149 -81.12 -55.24 70.03
C GLN A 149 -81.17 -56.08 71.35
N GLU A 150 -80.00 -56.44 71.92
CA GLU A 150 -79.75 -56.85 73.34
C GLU A 150 -80.30 -58.23 73.86
N LYS A 151 -79.82 -58.88 74.96
CA LYS A 151 -78.65 -58.68 75.88
C LYS A 151 -78.29 -59.99 76.64
N SER A 152 -77.03 -60.13 77.05
CA SER A 152 -76.49 -60.72 78.32
C SER A 152 -75.05 -61.21 78.09
N GLU A 153 -74.00 -60.58 78.63
CA GLU A 153 -73.39 -60.81 79.97
C GLU A 153 -72.64 -62.16 80.08
N GLN A 154 -71.51 -62.28 80.81
CA GLN A 154 -71.14 -61.59 82.05
C GLN A 154 -69.62 -61.63 82.39
N ILE A 155 -69.05 -60.54 82.95
CA ILE A 155 -67.82 -60.47 83.82
C ILE A 155 -66.46 -60.90 83.18
N HIS A 156 -65.29 -60.24 83.33
CA HIS A 156 -64.68 -59.46 84.44
C HIS A 156 -63.80 -58.27 83.93
N GLN A 157 -63.39 -57.39 84.86
CA GLN A 157 -62.33 -56.37 84.76
C GLN A 157 -61.57 -56.31 86.12
N PRO A 158 -60.41 -55.60 86.34
CA PRO A 158 -60.01 -54.31 85.71
C PRO A 158 -58.49 -54.02 85.48
N LEU A 159 -58.25 -52.77 85.04
CA LEU A 159 -57.14 -51.84 85.42
C LEU A 159 -55.82 -51.77 84.62
N GLN A 160 -55.29 -50.53 84.56
CA GLN A 160 -54.15 -50.08 83.75
C GLN A 160 -52.91 -49.71 84.58
N ARG A 161 -51.73 -50.16 84.14
CA ARG A 161 -50.39 -49.51 84.12
C ARG A 161 -49.31 -50.58 83.87
N GLY A 162 -48.13 -50.27 83.34
CA GLY A 162 -47.60 -48.98 82.88
C GLY A 162 -46.21 -49.19 82.25
N ASP A 163 -45.59 -48.12 81.74
CA ASP A 163 -44.37 -48.18 80.94
C ASP A 163 -43.17 -48.78 81.67
N GLN A 164 -42.31 -49.49 80.94
CA GLN A 164 -40.98 -49.89 81.41
C GLN A 164 -39.89 -49.53 80.41
N LYS A 165 -38.91 -48.76 80.88
CA LYS A 165 -37.57 -48.64 80.30
C LYS A 165 -36.53 -48.91 81.38
N HIS A 166 -35.63 -49.84 81.06
CA HIS A 166 -34.28 -50.05 81.61
C HIS A 166 -34.03 -49.93 83.12
N GLN A 167 -33.55 -51.01 83.73
CA GLN A 167 -32.37 -50.93 84.61
C GLN A 167 -31.61 -52.26 84.67
N GLU A 168 -30.29 -52.19 84.86
CA GLU A 168 -29.40 -53.33 85.12
C GLU A 168 -29.46 -53.76 86.59
N PRO A 169 -29.08 -55.01 86.90
CA PRO A 169 -28.41 -55.25 88.19
C PRO A 169 -27.25 -56.28 88.16
N LYS A 170 -26.39 -56.18 89.18
CA LYS A 170 -25.28 -57.11 89.53
C LYS A 170 -24.93 -56.87 91.02
N PRO A 171 -24.37 -57.85 91.77
CA PRO A 171 -24.77 -59.26 91.95
C PRO A 171 -24.95 -59.60 93.47
N HIS A 172 -24.78 -60.88 93.86
CA HIS A 172 -24.83 -61.45 95.24
C HIS A 172 -26.26 -61.76 95.76
N SER A 173 -26.51 -62.77 96.62
CA SER A 173 -25.65 -63.83 97.21
C SER A 173 -26.47 -65.01 97.76
N LYS A 174 -26.00 -66.27 97.55
CA LYS A 174 -26.27 -67.51 98.35
C LYS A 174 -27.73 -68.03 98.42
N LYS A 175 -28.02 -69.34 98.50
CA LYS A 175 -27.26 -70.62 98.31
C LYS A 175 -28.30 -71.77 98.16
N ASN A 176 -27.86 -72.94 97.69
CA ASN A 176 -28.57 -74.21 97.45
C ASN A 176 -29.11 -74.24 95.99
N GLN A 177 -28.59 -75.06 95.07
CA GLN A 177 -28.50 -76.54 95.04
C GLN A 177 -29.89 -77.19 95.06
N SER A 178 -30.31 -77.98 94.06
CA SER A 178 -29.56 -78.70 93.02
C SER A 178 -30.27 -78.80 91.63
N GLU A 179 -29.56 -79.35 90.63
CA GLU A 179 -30.07 -79.93 89.37
C GLU A 179 -30.62 -79.02 88.23
N SER A 180 -29.71 -78.41 87.44
CA SER A 180 -29.95 -78.19 85.99
C SER A 180 -28.64 -78.20 85.17
N HIS A 181 -28.13 -79.39 84.83
CA HIS A 181 -26.82 -79.55 84.15
C HIS A 181 -26.80 -79.16 82.64
N ASN A 182 -27.72 -78.29 82.21
CA ASN A 182 -28.01 -77.99 80.80
C ASN A 182 -28.05 -76.48 80.45
N GLU A 183 -28.03 -75.58 81.43
CA GLU A 183 -28.29 -74.14 81.17
C GLU A 183 -27.06 -73.32 80.74
N ASP A 184 -25.86 -73.63 81.23
CA ASP A 184 -24.68 -72.82 80.91
C ASP A 184 -24.21 -73.04 79.47
N LEU A 185 -24.36 -74.26 78.95
CA LEU A 185 -24.14 -74.58 77.53
C LEU A 185 -25.13 -73.87 76.58
N GLU A 186 -26.34 -73.57 77.04
CA GLU A 186 -27.30 -72.73 76.30
C GLU A 186 -26.87 -71.26 76.37
N LYS A 187 -26.51 -70.74 77.54
CA LYS A 187 -26.12 -69.33 77.74
C LYS A 187 -24.82 -68.97 77.01
N ASP A 188 -23.83 -69.85 77.01
CA ASP A 188 -22.59 -69.66 76.24
C ASP A 188 -22.86 -69.75 74.73
N LYS A 189 -23.69 -70.69 74.26
CA LYS A 189 -24.11 -70.73 72.84
C LYS A 189 -24.87 -69.48 72.42
N ILE A 190 -25.80 -68.99 73.22
CA ILE A 190 -26.57 -67.77 72.93
C ILE A 190 -25.62 -66.56 72.89
N SER A 191 -24.68 -66.48 73.82
CA SER A 191 -23.66 -65.41 73.86
C SER A 191 -22.71 -65.47 72.67
N GLN A 192 -22.27 -66.68 72.28
CA GLN A 192 -21.46 -66.91 71.09
C GLN A 192 -22.22 -66.54 69.81
N ASN A 193 -23.48 -66.97 69.67
CA ASN A 193 -24.34 -66.59 68.53
C ASN A 193 -24.63 -65.09 68.48
N CYS A 194 -24.63 -64.37 69.61
CA CYS A 194 -24.68 -62.91 69.61
C CYS A 194 -23.39 -62.30 69.09
N LEU A 195 -22.24 -62.69 69.63
CA LEU A 195 -20.93 -62.18 69.19
C LEU A 195 -20.62 -62.53 67.72
N GLU A 196 -21.08 -63.70 67.26
CA GLU A 196 -20.93 -64.15 65.87
C GLU A 196 -21.76 -63.26 64.93
N ARG A 197 -23.05 -63.03 65.21
CA ARG A 197 -23.89 -62.06 64.47
C ARG A 197 -23.38 -60.62 64.55
N ASP A 198 -22.84 -60.20 65.68
CA ASP A 198 -22.26 -58.86 65.83
C ASP A 198 -20.96 -58.72 65.00
N MET A 199 -20.13 -59.78 64.93
CA MET A 199 -18.96 -59.81 64.04
C MET A 199 -19.33 -59.93 62.57
N GLU A 200 -20.37 -60.68 62.21
CA GLU A 200 -20.93 -60.71 60.85
C GLU A 200 -21.40 -59.31 60.43
N GLN A 201 -22.21 -58.64 61.26
CA GLN A 201 -22.68 -57.28 61.00
C GLN A 201 -21.52 -56.25 60.94
N VAL A 202 -20.47 -56.42 61.72
CA VAL A 202 -19.25 -55.60 61.62
C VAL A 202 -18.47 -55.91 60.33
N SER A 203 -18.43 -57.18 59.89
CA SER A 203 -17.78 -57.59 58.65
C SER A 203 -18.55 -57.11 57.40
N GLU A 204 -19.89 -57.14 57.42
CA GLU A 204 -20.74 -56.56 56.38
C GLU A 204 -20.53 -55.04 56.28
N ARG A 205 -20.53 -54.34 57.42
CA ARG A 205 -20.26 -52.89 57.47
C ARG A 205 -18.85 -52.54 57.00
N LEU A 206 -17.86 -53.38 57.34
CA LEU A 206 -16.48 -53.21 56.86
C LEU A 206 -16.38 -53.46 55.36
N GLY A 207 -17.07 -54.48 54.84
CA GLY A 207 -17.17 -54.77 53.41
C GLY A 207 -17.77 -53.60 52.64
N MET A 208 -18.96 -53.12 53.03
CA MET A 208 -19.57 -51.94 52.40
C MET A 208 -18.69 -50.68 52.52
N ALA A 209 -17.98 -50.49 53.64
CA ALA A 209 -17.05 -49.37 53.77
C ALA A 209 -15.82 -49.50 52.86
N GLN A 210 -15.33 -50.72 52.60
CA GLN A 210 -14.25 -50.98 51.64
C GLN A 210 -14.72 -50.80 50.19
N GLU A 211 -15.93 -51.25 49.85
CA GLU A 211 -16.56 -50.99 48.55
C GLU A 211 -16.78 -49.49 48.31
N GLU A 212 -17.21 -48.73 49.33
CA GLU A 212 -17.37 -47.27 49.27
C GLU A 212 -16.02 -46.57 49.04
N VAL A 213 -14.99 -46.94 49.80
CA VAL A 213 -13.62 -46.42 49.61
C VAL A 213 -13.07 -46.77 48.23
N GLN A 214 -13.36 -47.96 47.70
CA GLN A 214 -12.97 -48.34 46.34
C GLN A 214 -13.68 -47.48 45.28
N ARG A 215 -15.02 -47.31 45.37
CA ARG A 215 -15.75 -46.40 44.44
C ARG A 215 -15.19 -44.98 44.47
N LEU A 216 -14.99 -44.42 45.66
CA LEU A 216 -14.45 -43.07 45.82
C LEU A 216 -13.00 -42.95 45.29
N THR A 217 -12.21 -44.02 45.36
CA THR A 217 -10.87 -44.07 44.78
C THR A 217 -10.91 -44.11 43.26
N ASP A 218 -11.79 -44.92 42.68
CA ASP A 218 -11.97 -45.03 41.22
C ASP A 218 -12.55 -43.73 40.62
N GLU A 219 -13.53 -43.11 41.29
CA GLU A 219 -14.11 -41.83 40.90
C GLU A 219 -13.08 -40.69 41.01
N LEU A 220 -12.27 -40.65 42.07
CA LEU A 220 -11.17 -39.69 42.19
C LEU A 220 -10.12 -39.91 41.09
N GLN A 221 -9.78 -41.15 40.74
CA GLN A 221 -8.88 -41.44 39.63
C GLN A 221 -9.50 -41.08 38.26
N GLU A 222 -10.81 -41.12 38.10
CA GLU A 222 -11.48 -40.57 36.91
C GLU A 222 -11.40 -39.04 36.87
N LYS A 223 -11.66 -38.35 37.99
CA LYS A 223 -11.50 -36.89 38.09
C LYS A 223 -10.06 -36.45 37.84
N GLU A 224 -9.06 -37.21 38.29
CA GLU A 224 -7.65 -36.97 37.97
C GLU A 224 -7.36 -37.11 36.46
N LYS A 225 -7.94 -38.13 35.80
CA LYS A 225 -7.82 -38.29 34.32
C LYS A 225 -8.57 -37.19 33.56
N GLU A 226 -9.65 -36.64 34.10
CA GLU A 226 -10.33 -35.47 33.54
C GLU A 226 -9.50 -34.20 33.71
N GLN A 227 -8.97 -33.95 34.90
CA GLN A 227 -8.11 -32.81 35.20
C GLN A 227 -6.87 -32.78 34.28
N ASN A 228 -6.16 -33.90 34.14
CA ASN A 228 -5.01 -34.01 33.21
C ASN A 228 -5.39 -33.72 31.73
N LYS A 229 -6.61 -34.05 31.29
CA LYS A 229 -7.10 -33.68 29.94
C LYS A 229 -7.35 -32.17 29.83
N LEU A 230 -7.93 -31.56 30.87
CA LEU A 230 -8.18 -30.12 30.94
C LEU A 230 -6.87 -29.33 30.96
N ASP A 231 -5.87 -29.75 31.75
CA ASP A 231 -4.56 -29.11 31.82
C ASP A 231 -3.81 -29.22 30.48
N SER A 232 -3.87 -30.38 29.82
CA SER A 232 -3.31 -30.54 28.47
C SER A 232 -4.08 -29.75 27.39
N ALA A 233 -5.35 -29.40 27.60
CA ALA A 233 -6.09 -28.48 26.73
C ALA A 233 -5.73 -27.02 27.01
N LEU A 234 -5.55 -26.66 28.28
CA LEU A 234 -5.12 -25.34 28.75
C LEU A 234 -3.73 -25.00 28.20
N GLU A 235 -2.74 -25.90 28.32
CA GLU A 235 -1.40 -25.72 27.77
C GLU A 235 -1.41 -25.46 26.25
N LYS A 236 -2.21 -26.23 25.50
CA LYS A 236 -2.40 -26.02 24.05
C LYS A 236 -3.00 -24.64 23.75
N SER A 237 -4.00 -24.20 24.52
CA SER A 237 -4.59 -22.87 24.36
C SER A 237 -3.59 -21.74 24.69
N GLN A 238 -2.71 -21.93 25.68
CA GLN A 238 -1.66 -20.97 26.02
C GLN A 238 -0.62 -20.86 24.90
N LEU A 239 -0.18 -21.98 24.31
CA LEU A 239 0.71 -22.01 23.15
C LEU A 239 0.09 -21.34 21.91
N GLU A 240 -1.21 -21.52 21.69
CA GLU A 240 -1.94 -20.81 20.62
C GLU A 240 -2.04 -19.30 20.90
N ILE A 241 -2.31 -18.90 22.15
CA ILE A 241 -2.33 -17.49 22.58
C ILE A 241 -0.95 -16.83 22.38
N GLU A 242 0.16 -17.48 22.75
CA GLU A 242 1.50 -16.93 22.50
C GLU A 242 1.82 -16.82 21.01
N LYS A 243 1.45 -17.82 20.20
CA LYS A 243 1.59 -17.76 18.74
C LYS A 243 0.76 -16.63 18.13
N LEU A 244 -0.44 -16.37 18.65
CA LEU A 244 -1.28 -15.25 18.23
C LEU A 244 -0.69 -13.89 18.67
N LYS A 245 -0.13 -13.79 19.89
CA LYS A 245 0.60 -12.59 20.35
C LYS A 245 1.81 -12.30 19.45
N GLU A 246 2.61 -13.31 19.11
CA GLU A 246 3.78 -13.17 18.25
C GLU A 246 3.40 -12.66 16.85
N ASN A 247 2.33 -13.22 16.26
CA ASN A 247 1.78 -12.75 14.98
C ASN A 247 1.24 -11.31 15.08
N LEU A 248 0.62 -10.92 16.19
CA LEU A 248 0.11 -9.56 16.42
C LEU A 248 1.27 -8.55 16.57
N MET A 249 2.38 -8.94 17.20
CA MET A 249 3.59 -8.10 17.24
C MET A 249 4.20 -7.93 15.85
N LYS A 250 4.38 -9.02 15.08
CA LYS A 250 4.87 -8.97 13.69
C LYS A 250 3.98 -8.10 12.80
N LEU A 251 2.66 -8.16 12.98
CA LEU A 251 1.72 -7.31 12.26
C LEU A 251 1.92 -5.82 12.62
N LYS A 252 2.00 -5.47 13.91
CA LYS A 252 2.29 -4.11 14.37
C LYS A 252 3.63 -3.58 13.85
N GLU A 253 4.66 -4.41 13.81
CA GLU A 253 5.97 -4.03 13.27
C GLU A 253 5.87 -3.70 11.79
N ASN A 254 5.23 -4.55 10.98
CA ASN A 254 4.97 -4.31 9.57
C ASN A 254 4.14 -3.04 9.34
N ASP A 255 3.03 -2.86 10.05
CA ASP A 255 2.19 -1.65 9.98
C ASP A 255 3.00 -0.38 10.30
N SER A 256 3.87 -0.43 11.32
CA SER A 256 4.72 0.69 11.70
C SER A 256 5.81 1.02 10.66
N LEU A 257 6.27 0.00 9.95
CA LEU A 257 7.32 0.07 8.93
C LEU A 257 6.77 0.58 7.60
N ASP A 258 5.57 0.15 7.20
CA ASP A 258 4.88 0.68 6.02
C ASP A 258 4.33 2.09 6.27
N LEU A 259 3.87 2.42 7.48
CA LEU A 259 3.58 3.79 7.88
C LEU A 259 4.82 4.69 7.82
N ARG A 260 6.02 4.16 8.13
CA ARG A 260 7.29 4.90 7.99
C ARG A 260 7.62 5.15 6.52
N LYS A 261 7.57 4.12 5.66
CA LYS A 261 7.75 4.28 4.19
C LYS A 261 6.77 5.30 3.61
N ALA A 262 5.50 5.28 4.02
CA ALA A 262 4.49 6.23 3.56
C ALA A 262 4.81 7.67 3.98
N LYS A 263 5.30 7.88 5.20
CA LYS A 263 5.78 9.20 5.67
C LYS A 263 7.00 9.68 4.88
N GLU A 264 8.00 8.83 4.67
CA GLU A 264 9.18 9.16 3.85
C GLU A 264 8.81 9.49 2.40
N HIS A 265 7.88 8.74 1.81
CA HIS A 265 7.38 8.99 0.45
C HIS A 265 6.64 10.33 0.36
N ASN A 266 5.77 10.64 1.32
CA ASN A 266 5.06 11.91 1.36
C ASN A 266 6.02 13.09 1.57
N GLN A 267 7.04 12.95 2.43
CA GLN A 267 8.06 13.98 2.61
C GLN A 267 8.81 14.26 1.30
N ARG A 268 9.21 13.22 0.54
CA ARG A 268 9.84 13.40 -0.79
C ARG A 268 8.91 14.11 -1.77
N LEU A 269 7.62 13.79 -1.77
CA LEU A 269 6.63 14.51 -2.59
C LEU A 269 6.49 15.97 -2.16
N ASP A 270 6.48 16.29 -0.86
CA ASP A 270 6.43 17.66 -0.37
C ASP A 270 7.69 18.46 -0.74
N GLU A 271 8.88 17.83 -0.69
CA GLU A 271 10.15 18.38 -1.16
C GLU A 271 10.15 18.63 -2.69
N GLU A 272 9.65 17.67 -3.49
CA GLU A 272 9.46 17.84 -4.94
C GLU A 272 8.45 18.95 -5.26
N ILE A 273 7.32 19.01 -4.54
CA ILE A 273 6.31 20.07 -4.68
C ILE A 273 6.90 21.44 -4.32
N LEU A 274 7.74 21.52 -3.30
CA LEU A 274 8.45 22.75 -2.93
C LEU A 274 9.45 23.17 -4.04
N ALA A 275 10.22 22.23 -4.58
CA ALA A 275 11.15 22.47 -5.68
C ALA A 275 10.44 22.92 -6.97
N LEU A 276 9.32 22.28 -7.33
CA LEU A 276 8.48 22.66 -8.46
C LEU A 276 7.86 24.04 -8.25
N ARG A 277 7.34 24.36 -7.06
CA ARG A 277 6.84 25.71 -6.72
C ARG A 277 7.93 26.78 -6.81
N ASN A 278 9.17 26.46 -6.43
CA ASN A 278 10.32 27.34 -6.62
C ASN A 278 10.65 27.53 -8.11
N ARG A 279 10.66 26.46 -8.92
CA ARG A 279 10.94 26.58 -10.36
C ARG A 279 9.84 27.33 -11.12
N VAL A 280 8.57 27.16 -10.75
CA VAL A 280 7.47 27.96 -11.29
C VAL A 280 7.66 29.45 -10.98
N ARG A 281 7.93 29.83 -9.72
CA ARG A 281 8.23 31.23 -9.37
C ARG A 281 9.42 31.81 -10.15
N SER A 282 10.46 31.01 -10.36
CA SER A 282 11.61 31.37 -11.20
C SER A 282 11.18 31.63 -12.65
N LEU A 283 10.42 30.71 -13.26
CA LEU A 283 9.91 30.85 -14.63
C LEU A 283 8.94 32.02 -14.80
N ASP A 284 8.09 32.30 -13.81
CA ASP A 284 7.20 33.46 -13.83
C ASP A 284 7.99 34.78 -13.74
N SER A 285 9.08 34.83 -12.97
CA SER A 285 9.97 36.00 -12.91
C SER A 285 10.75 36.21 -14.22
N GLU A 286 11.21 35.13 -14.85
CA GLU A 286 11.87 35.12 -16.17
C GLU A 286 10.90 35.59 -17.27
N LYS A 287 9.68 35.06 -17.28
CA LYS A 287 8.58 35.46 -18.16
C LYS A 287 8.18 36.92 -17.99
N ARG A 288 8.20 37.46 -16.76
CA ARG A 288 7.92 38.88 -16.51
C ARG A 288 8.99 39.77 -17.16
N VAL A 289 10.27 39.49 -16.94
CA VAL A 289 11.38 40.25 -17.55
C VAL A 289 11.33 40.18 -19.08
N LEU A 290 11.04 39.01 -19.66
CA LEU A 290 10.83 38.87 -21.11
C LEU A 290 9.59 39.63 -21.62
N GLY A 291 8.55 39.81 -20.79
CA GLY A 291 7.39 40.65 -21.11
C GLY A 291 7.73 42.14 -21.10
N GLU A 292 8.50 42.58 -20.10
CA GLU A 292 9.02 43.96 -19.99
C GLU A 292 9.94 44.30 -21.18
N GLU A 293 10.81 43.36 -21.57
CA GLU A 293 11.66 43.45 -22.77
C GLU A 293 10.84 43.59 -24.07
N VAL A 294 9.80 42.76 -24.23
CA VAL A 294 8.93 42.77 -25.42
C VAL A 294 8.10 44.05 -25.51
N GLU A 295 7.57 44.57 -24.41
CA GLU A 295 6.84 45.84 -24.41
C GLU A 295 7.76 47.04 -24.69
N ARG A 296 9.02 47.02 -24.23
CA ARG A 296 10.00 48.06 -24.60
C ARG A 296 10.32 48.02 -26.09
N LEU A 297 10.67 46.85 -26.64
CA LEU A 297 10.94 46.67 -28.08
C LEU A 297 9.72 47.04 -28.95
N LYS A 298 8.51 46.79 -28.46
CA LYS A 298 7.25 47.19 -29.09
C LYS A 298 7.07 48.72 -29.08
N GLY A 299 7.43 49.39 -27.98
CA GLY A 299 7.52 50.85 -27.91
C GLY A 299 8.52 51.43 -28.91
N GLU A 300 9.75 50.90 -28.93
CA GLU A 300 10.81 51.27 -29.89
C GLU A 300 10.32 51.13 -31.36
N ILE A 301 9.58 50.06 -31.67
CA ILE A 301 8.97 49.84 -33.00
C ILE A 301 7.86 50.85 -33.31
N CYS A 302 7.04 51.23 -32.33
CA CYS A 302 6.00 52.26 -32.51
C CYS A 302 6.62 53.64 -32.79
N GLU A 303 7.62 54.06 -32.00
CA GLU A 303 8.36 55.30 -32.25
C GLU A 303 9.01 55.30 -33.66
N TYR A 304 9.57 54.16 -34.09
CA TYR A 304 10.15 54.03 -35.43
C TYR A 304 9.11 54.09 -36.57
N GLN A 305 7.83 53.83 -36.29
CA GLN A 305 6.73 53.98 -37.24
C GLN A 305 6.17 55.41 -37.26
N GLU A 306 6.04 56.09 -36.12
CA GLU A 306 5.62 57.50 -36.07
C GLU A 306 6.65 58.43 -36.72
N ASN A 307 7.94 58.22 -36.42
CA ASN A 307 9.06 58.95 -37.04
C ASN A 307 9.13 58.79 -38.58
N LYS A 308 8.44 57.78 -39.15
CA LYS A 308 8.32 57.60 -40.61
C LYS A 308 7.15 58.35 -41.25
N GLN A 309 6.14 58.78 -40.49
CA GLN A 309 4.95 59.44 -41.05
C GLN A 309 5.08 60.97 -41.11
N LEU A 310 5.94 61.58 -40.28
CA LEU A 310 6.19 63.03 -40.27
C LEU A 310 7.17 63.52 -41.37
N GLY A 311 7.73 62.62 -42.17
CA GLY A 311 8.81 62.90 -43.12
C GLY A 311 8.39 63.19 -44.57
N ASN A 312 7.26 63.84 -44.84
CA ASN A 312 6.73 64.01 -46.21
C ASN A 312 6.16 65.42 -46.53
N HIS A 313 7.01 66.43 -46.62
CA HIS A 313 6.74 67.62 -47.44
C HIS A 313 8.01 68.09 -48.17
N SER A 314 7.90 68.28 -49.49
CA SER A 314 8.91 68.87 -50.38
C SER A 314 8.22 70.00 -51.16
N PRO A 315 8.92 71.11 -51.49
CA PRO A 315 9.51 71.17 -52.84
C PRO A 315 10.82 71.97 -52.97
N GLY A 316 11.64 71.66 -53.97
CA GLY A 316 12.78 72.51 -54.38
C GLY A 316 13.49 72.00 -55.64
N LYS A 317 13.59 72.82 -56.70
CA LYS A 317 14.34 72.52 -57.93
C LYS A 317 15.70 73.25 -57.94
N THR A 318 16.73 72.64 -58.53
CA THR A 318 17.64 73.33 -59.47
C THR A 318 18.34 72.35 -60.42
N VAL A 319 18.90 72.88 -61.51
CA VAL A 319 19.37 72.19 -62.72
C VAL A 319 20.88 71.88 -62.70
N GLY A 320 21.29 70.82 -63.41
CA GLY A 320 22.67 70.59 -63.89
C GLY A 320 23.40 69.41 -63.23
N THR A 321 24.30 68.67 -63.89
CA THR A 321 24.71 68.64 -65.32
C THR A 321 25.21 67.22 -65.66
N GLU A 322 25.30 66.88 -66.95
CA GLU A 322 25.68 65.57 -67.49
C GLU A 322 26.95 64.91 -66.90
N ARG A 323 26.92 63.57 -66.75
CA ARG A 323 28.00 62.73 -67.30
C ARG A 323 27.54 61.30 -67.60
N LYS A 324 27.86 60.80 -68.80
CA LYS A 324 27.71 59.38 -69.16
C LYS A 324 28.71 58.51 -68.38
N VAL A 325 28.23 57.42 -67.78
CA VAL A 325 28.93 56.11 -67.80
C VAL A 325 27.87 55.04 -68.04
N GLU A 326 28.15 54.15 -68.98
CA GLU A 326 27.25 53.10 -69.49
C GLU A 326 27.89 51.75 -69.14
N TYR A 327 27.23 50.89 -68.34
CA TYR A 327 27.47 49.43 -68.25
C TYR A 327 26.26 48.71 -67.62
N PRO A 328 26.05 47.39 -67.86
CA PRO A 328 24.70 46.81 -67.86
C PRO A 328 24.27 46.02 -66.61
N SER A 329 22.94 45.80 -66.56
CA SER A 329 22.17 44.78 -65.84
C SER A 329 22.91 43.83 -64.88
N SER A 330 22.73 44.05 -63.57
CA SER A 330 23.03 43.07 -62.51
C SER A 330 21.98 43.04 -61.38
N GLY A 331 20.78 43.57 -61.62
CA GLY A 331 19.74 43.74 -60.59
C GLY A 331 18.82 42.54 -60.35
N GLU A 332 18.61 41.69 -61.36
CA GLU A 332 17.55 40.66 -61.31
C GLU A 332 17.97 39.37 -60.63
N LYS A 333 19.26 38.98 -60.76
CA LYS A 333 19.80 37.77 -60.12
C LYS A 333 19.80 37.87 -58.60
N LEU A 334 20.16 39.03 -58.05
CA LEU A 334 20.15 39.26 -56.60
C LEU A 334 18.71 39.24 -56.04
N LYS A 335 17.74 39.79 -56.79
CA LYS A 335 16.31 39.73 -56.43
C LYS A 335 15.76 38.30 -56.48
N HIS A 336 16.09 37.51 -57.51
CA HIS A 336 15.71 36.09 -57.55
C HIS A 336 16.30 35.33 -56.36
N GLN A 337 17.57 35.51 -56.04
CA GLN A 337 18.22 34.82 -54.92
C GLN A 337 17.65 35.22 -53.54
N GLN A 338 17.27 36.50 -53.36
CA GLN A 338 16.51 36.94 -52.18
C GLN A 338 15.09 36.37 -52.16
N GLN A 339 14.40 36.29 -53.30
CA GLN A 339 13.05 35.74 -53.38
C GLN A 339 13.02 34.22 -53.13
N GLU A 340 13.98 33.46 -53.66
CA GLU A 340 14.14 32.03 -53.38
C GLU A 340 14.44 31.77 -51.91
N THR A 341 15.35 32.53 -51.29
CA THR A 341 15.65 32.38 -49.86
C THR A 341 14.48 32.81 -48.97
N LEU A 342 13.68 33.82 -49.36
CA LEU A 342 12.43 34.16 -48.69
C LEU A 342 11.38 33.04 -48.83
N HIS A 343 11.21 32.43 -50.01
CA HIS A 343 10.32 31.28 -50.18
C HIS A 343 10.77 30.06 -49.36
N GLN A 344 12.08 29.76 -49.31
CA GLN A 344 12.64 28.69 -48.47
C GLN A 344 12.42 28.96 -46.98
N ASN A 345 12.64 30.19 -46.52
CA ASN A 345 12.39 30.60 -45.14
C ASN A 345 10.90 30.53 -44.78
N LEU A 346 10.01 30.97 -45.67
CA LEU A 346 8.55 30.88 -45.46
C LEU A 346 8.09 29.42 -45.42
N HIS A 347 8.59 28.55 -46.30
CA HIS A 347 8.30 27.12 -46.26
C HIS A 347 8.82 26.47 -44.98
N ARG A 348 10.04 26.82 -44.53
CA ARG A 348 10.63 26.34 -43.27
C ARG A 348 9.81 26.78 -42.05
N LEU A 349 9.36 28.04 -42.02
CA LEU A 349 8.44 28.55 -41.00
C LEU A 349 7.09 27.83 -41.03
N GLN A 350 6.54 27.55 -42.22
CA GLN A 350 5.29 26.81 -42.38
C GLN A 350 5.41 25.35 -41.89
N VAL A 351 6.55 24.69 -42.12
CA VAL A 351 6.84 23.36 -41.58
C VAL A 351 6.96 23.40 -40.04
N LEU A 352 7.65 24.40 -39.49
CA LEU A 352 7.76 24.59 -38.03
C LEU A 352 6.40 24.89 -37.38
N TYR A 353 5.59 25.76 -37.99
CA TYR A 353 4.21 26.04 -37.57
C TYR A 353 3.36 24.76 -37.58
N ASN A 354 3.38 24.02 -38.68
CA ASN A 354 2.66 22.74 -38.80
C ASN A 354 3.15 21.67 -37.81
N SER A 355 4.40 21.76 -37.34
CA SER A 355 4.95 20.90 -36.28
C SER A 355 4.45 21.33 -34.90
N ALA A 356 4.52 22.63 -34.58
CA ALA A 356 4.03 23.18 -33.33
C ALA A 356 2.51 23.01 -33.17
N GLU A 357 1.74 23.13 -34.25
CA GLU A 357 0.29 22.89 -34.23
C GLU A 357 -0.05 21.42 -33.96
N LYS A 358 0.74 20.47 -34.49
CA LYS A 358 0.59 19.04 -34.17
C LYS A 358 0.90 18.75 -32.71
N GLU A 359 1.96 19.34 -32.16
CA GLU A 359 2.32 19.21 -30.75
C GLU A 359 1.24 19.79 -29.83
N LEU A 360 0.71 20.97 -30.17
CA LEU A 360 -0.42 21.59 -29.46
C LEU A 360 -1.70 20.74 -29.57
N ARG A 361 -1.95 20.07 -30.70
CA ARG A 361 -3.07 19.11 -30.83
C ARG A 361 -2.84 17.85 -29.98
N TYR A 362 -1.62 17.34 -29.90
CA TYR A 362 -1.27 16.19 -29.07
C TYR A 362 -1.44 16.47 -27.57
N GLU A 363 -0.85 17.56 -27.06
CA GLU A 363 -1.00 17.96 -25.65
C GLU A 363 -2.43 18.37 -25.30
N ARG A 364 -3.23 18.90 -26.26
CA ARG A 364 -4.68 19.10 -26.07
C ARG A 364 -5.43 17.77 -25.92
N GLY A 365 -5.10 16.75 -26.73
CA GLY A 365 -5.66 15.41 -26.60
C GLY A 365 -5.37 14.81 -25.22
N LYS A 366 -4.09 14.75 -24.86
CA LYS A 366 -3.60 14.32 -23.54
C LYS A 366 -4.23 15.10 -22.38
N ASN A 367 -4.52 16.39 -22.54
CA ASN A 367 -5.24 17.19 -21.54
C ASN A 367 -6.74 16.83 -21.43
N LEU A 368 -7.38 16.41 -22.53
CA LEU A 368 -8.74 15.86 -22.52
C LEU A 368 -8.77 14.47 -21.87
N ASP A 369 -7.81 13.60 -22.18
CA ASP A 369 -7.69 12.27 -21.56
C ASP A 369 -7.48 12.40 -20.04
N LEU A 370 -6.58 13.29 -19.61
CA LEU A 370 -6.39 13.61 -18.19
C LEU A 370 -7.64 14.21 -17.53
N LYS A 371 -8.46 14.99 -18.25
CA LYS A 371 -9.75 15.48 -17.74
C LYS A 371 -10.76 14.34 -17.58
N GLN A 372 -10.87 13.44 -18.55
CA GLN A 372 -11.74 12.26 -18.46
C GLN A 372 -11.34 11.38 -17.26
N HIS A 373 -10.05 11.10 -17.08
CA HIS A 373 -9.56 10.38 -15.90
C HIS A 373 -9.85 11.11 -14.59
N ASN A 374 -9.77 12.44 -14.54
CA ASN A 374 -10.15 13.21 -13.35
C ASN A 374 -11.67 13.15 -13.07
N SER A 375 -12.53 13.20 -14.09
CA SER A 375 -13.97 13.00 -13.93
C SER A 375 -14.30 11.60 -13.39
N LEU A 376 -13.73 10.55 -13.98
CA LEU A 376 -13.92 9.17 -13.53
C LEU A 376 -13.42 8.97 -12.08
N LEU A 377 -12.30 9.59 -11.71
CA LEU A 377 -11.80 9.60 -10.33
C LEU A 377 -12.75 10.34 -9.37
N GLN A 378 -13.41 11.42 -9.82
CA GLN A 378 -14.43 12.12 -9.01
C GLN A 378 -15.70 11.29 -8.86
N GLU A 379 -16.16 10.62 -9.91
CA GLU A 379 -17.32 9.71 -9.90
C GLU A 379 -17.09 8.52 -8.96
N GLU A 380 -15.96 7.82 -9.06
CA GLU A 380 -15.60 6.75 -8.13
C GLU A 380 -15.39 7.27 -6.69
N ASN A 381 -14.87 8.49 -6.51
CA ASN A 381 -14.77 9.09 -5.18
C ASN A 381 -16.15 9.39 -4.55
N ILE A 382 -17.14 9.80 -5.36
CA ILE A 382 -18.53 10.00 -4.94
C ILE A 382 -19.20 8.66 -4.61
N LYS A 383 -19.06 7.66 -5.49
CA LYS A 383 -19.56 6.29 -5.31
C LYS A 383 -19.00 5.66 -4.03
N MET A 384 -17.68 5.69 -3.83
CA MET A 384 -17.03 5.18 -2.63
C MET A 384 -17.46 5.93 -1.35
N LYS A 385 -17.76 7.24 -1.43
CA LYS A 385 -18.40 8.00 -0.33
C LYS A 385 -19.83 7.55 -0.02
N ILE A 386 -20.60 7.13 -1.02
CA ILE A 386 -21.96 6.59 -0.83
C ILE A 386 -21.90 5.19 -0.22
N GLU A 387 -21.05 4.31 -0.74
CA GLU A 387 -20.82 2.97 -0.18
C GLU A 387 -20.34 3.03 1.28
N LEU A 388 -19.43 3.95 1.60
CA LEU A 388 -18.96 4.20 2.97
C LEU A 388 -20.07 4.72 3.90
N LYS A 389 -20.99 5.57 3.41
CA LYS A 389 -22.19 5.98 4.16
C LYS A 389 -23.10 4.78 4.43
N GLN A 390 -23.41 3.98 3.41
CA GLN A 390 -24.25 2.78 3.56
C GLN A 390 -23.62 1.74 4.51
N ALA A 391 -22.29 1.59 4.50
CA ALA A 391 -21.58 0.72 5.43
C ALA A 391 -21.69 1.22 6.89
N ARG A 392 -21.57 2.54 7.12
CA ARG A 392 -21.79 3.14 8.45
C ARG A 392 -23.23 3.01 8.94
N GLU A 393 -24.20 3.16 8.05
CA GLU A 393 -25.62 3.00 8.36
C GLU A 393 -25.95 1.55 8.75
N LYS A 394 -25.48 0.56 7.96
CA LYS A 394 -25.58 -0.87 8.30
C LYS A 394 -24.90 -1.22 9.62
N LEU A 395 -23.73 -0.63 9.92
CA LEU A 395 -23.04 -0.83 11.20
C LEU A 395 -23.87 -0.25 12.37
N LEU A 396 -24.47 0.92 12.18
CA LEU A 396 -25.31 1.58 13.19
C LEU A 396 -26.60 0.81 13.44
N ASP A 397 -27.24 0.25 12.40
CA ASP A 397 -28.41 -0.63 12.56
C ASP A 397 -28.04 -1.99 13.17
N SER A 398 -26.90 -2.57 12.80
CA SER A 398 -26.34 -3.74 13.49
C SER A 398 -26.06 -3.46 14.98
N THR A 399 -25.67 -2.22 15.32
CA THR A 399 -25.45 -1.83 16.72
C THR A 399 -26.79 -1.74 17.48
N LYS A 400 -27.86 -1.27 16.83
CA LYS A 400 -29.22 -1.28 17.40
C LYS A 400 -29.73 -2.71 17.65
N THR A 401 -29.57 -3.63 16.69
CA THR A 401 -30.03 -5.02 16.87
C THR A 401 -29.22 -5.78 17.90
N CYS A 402 -27.89 -5.59 17.96
CA CYS A 402 -27.09 -6.10 19.08
C CYS A 402 -27.56 -5.52 20.43
N SER A 403 -28.01 -4.26 20.47
CA SER A 403 -28.53 -3.62 21.68
C SER A 403 -29.90 -4.19 22.10
N SER A 404 -30.82 -4.46 21.16
CA SER A 404 -32.11 -5.08 21.48
C SER A 404 -31.94 -6.53 21.94
N LEU A 405 -31.13 -7.33 21.23
CA LEU A 405 -30.79 -8.70 21.63
C LEU A 405 -30.12 -8.75 23.01
N THR A 406 -29.31 -7.75 23.37
CA THR A 406 -28.73 -7.62 24.71
C THR A 406 -29.79 -7.31 25.79
N ALA A 407 -30.84 -6.55 25.46
CA ALA A 407 -31.95 -6.29 26.36
C ALA A 407 -32.86 -7.52 26.52
N GLU A 408 -33.17 -8.20 25.41
CA GLU A 408 -33.92 -9.46 25.37
C GLU A 408 -33.20 -10.56 26.17
N TRP A 409 -31.89 -10.72 25.99
CA TRP A 409 -31.08 -11.66 26.78
C TRP A 409 -31.12 -11.34 28.29
N LYS A 410 -31.03 -10.06 28.68
CA LYS A 410 -31.18 -9.65 30.10
C LYS A 410 -32.58 -9.95 30.64
N HIS A 411 -33.62 -9.73 29.85
CA HIS A 411 -34.99 -10.05 30.22
C HIS A 411 -35.16 -11.57 30.43
N CYS A 412 -34.67 -12.40 29.52
CA CYS A 412 -34.66 -13.86 29.67
C CYS A 412 -33.84 -14.32 30.89
N GLN A 413 -32.66 -13.71 31.14
CA GLN A 413 -31.85 -13.99 32.32
C GLN A 413 -32.57 -13.63 33.63
N GLN A 414 -33.34 -12.54 33.64
CA GLN A 414 -34.17 -12.18 34.79
C GLN A 414 -35.36 -13.14 34.94
N LYS A 415 -35.98 -13.56 33.84
CA LYS A 415 -37.12 -14.49 33.88
C LYS A 415 -36.73 -15.88 34.40
N ILE A 416 -35.52 -16.35 34.10
CA ILE A 416 -34.96 -17.58 34.69
C ILE A 416 -34.88 -17.44 36.22
N LYS A 417 -34.37 -16.32 36.75
CA LYS A 417 -34.28 -16.08 38.21
C LYS A 417 -35.64 -16.01 38.90
N GLU A 418 -36.67 -15.49 38.22
CA GLU A 418 -38.05 -15.53 38.72
C GLU A 418 -38.58 -16.96 38.82
N LEU A 419 -38.31 -17.80 37.81
CA LEU A 419 -38.72 -19.20 37.79
C LEU A 419 -37.96 -20.05 38.82
N GLU A 420 -36.65 -19.81 39.00
CA GLU A 420 -35.84 -20.42 40.07
C GLU A 420 -36.42 -20.11 41.46
N LEU A 421 -36.83 -18.85 41.70
CA LEU A 421 -37.49 -18.44 42.93
C LEU A 421 -38.87 -19.10 43.12
N GLU A 422 -39.64 -19.30 42.05
CA GLU A 422 -40.96 -19.95 42.14
C GLU A 422 -40.84 -21.46 42.38
N VAL A 423 -39.86 -22.13 41.78
CA VAL A 423 -39.54 -23.55 42.06
C VAL A 423 -39.16 -23.74 43.53
N LEU A 424 -38.39 -22.81 44.11
CA LEU A 424 -38.06 -22.84 45.55
C LEU A 424 -39.31 -22.70 46.44
N LYS A 425 -40.26 -21.84 46.09
CA LYS A 425 -41.56 -21.74 46.80
C LYS A 425 -42.38 -23.02 46.67
N GLN A 426 -42.48 -23.59 45.46
CA GLN A 426 -43.19 -24.85 45.24
C GLN A 426 -42.59 -25.99 46.07
N ALA A 427 -41.26 -26.11 46.12
CA ALA A 427 -40.57 -27.08 46.96
C ALA A 427 -40.85 -26.88 48.47
N GLN A 428 -41.05 -25.64 48.92
CA GLN A 428 -41.46 -25.34 50.29
C GLN A 428 -42.94 -25.71 50.55
N CYS A 429 -43.84 -25.44 49.61
CA CYS A 429 -45.24 -25.87 49.69
C CYS A 429 -45.36 -27.41 49.76
N ILE A 430 -44.65 -28.15 48.91
CA ILE A 430 -44.67 -29.62 48.89
C ILE A 430 -44.21 -30.20 50.25
N LYS A 431 -43.16 -29.62 50.86
CA LYS A 431 -42.74 -30.01 52.23
C LYS A 431 -43.84 -29.78 53.27
N SER A 432 -44.62 -28.69 53.16
CA SER A 432 -45.75 -28.44 54.07
C SER A 432 -46.93 -29.39 53.83
N GLN A 433 -47.18 -29.78 52.57
CA GLN A 433 -48.24 -30.72 52.19
C GLN A 433 -47.94 -32.14 52.72
N ASN A 434 -46.70 -32.61 52.57
CA ASN A 434 -46.29 -33.93 53.06
C ASN A 434 -46.48 -34.07 54.59
N ASN A 435 -46.13 -33.03 55.36
CA ASN A 435 -46.35 -32.97 56.82
C ASN A 435 -47.83 -33.01 57.24
N LEU A 436 -48.77 -32.70 56.35
CA LEU A 436 -50.22 -32.83 56.58
C LEU A 436 -50.73 -34.21 56.17
N GLN A 437 -50.18 -34.77 55.09
CA GLN A 437 -50.53 -36.10 54.58
C GLN A 437 -50.05 -37.23 55.53
N GLU A 438 -48.90 -37.06 56.18
CA GLU A 438 -48.41 -37.95 57.24
C GLU A 438 -49.34 -37.97 58.45
N LYS A 439 -49.81 -36.79 58.91
CA LYS A 439 -50.80 -36.69 60.00
C LYS A 439 -52.15 -37.34 59.64
N LEU A 440 -52.58 -37.21 58.38
CA LEU A 440 -53.79 -37.88 57.90
C LEU A 440 -53.65 -39.41 57.94
N ALA A 441 -52.48 -39.96 57.59
CA ALA A 441 -52.20 -41.38 57.73
C ALA A 441 -52.21 -41.84 59.19
N GLN A 442 -51.65 -41.02 60.10
CA GLN A 442 -51.62 -41.31 61.53
C GLN A 442 -53.02 -41.36 62.18
N GLU A 443 -53.98 -40.54 61.74
CA GLU A 443 -55.37 -40.66 62.20
C GLU A 443 -56.10 -41.86 61.56
N LYS A 444 -55.87 -42.16 60.27
CA LYS A 444 -56.45 -43.35 59.62
C LYS A 444 -56.09 -44.65 60.34
N SER A 445 -54.87 -44.78 60.84
CA SER A 445 -54.43 -45.94 61.63
C SER A 445 -55.32 -46.21 62.85
N LYS A 446 -55.82 -45.15 63.52
CA LYS A 446 -56.62 -45.27 64.76
C LYS A 446 -58.08 -45.63 64.49
N VAL A 447 -58.56 -45.44 63.25
CA VAL A 447 -59.92 -45.80 62.84
C VAL A 447 -60.03 -47.31 62.64
N ALA A 448 -59.01 -47.94 62.04
CA ALA A 448 -58.95 -49.39 61.88
C ALA A 448 -59.02 -50.14 63.23
N ASP A 449 -58.29 -49.64 64.25
CA ASP A 449 -58.37 -50.13 65.64
C ASP A 449 -59.78 -50.05 66.24
N GLY A 450 -60.66 -49.20 65.69
CA GLY A 450 -62.07 -49.09 66.07
C GLY A 450 -62.99 -50.07 65.33
N GLU A 451 -62.71 -50.33 64.05
CA GLU A 451 -63.54 -51.18 63.18
C GLU A 451 -63.45 -52.67 63.56
N GLU A 452 -62.27 -53.15 63.98
CA GLU A 452 -62.08 -54.54 64.45
C GLU A 452 -63.00 -54.87 65.65
N LYS A 453 -63.28 -53.88 66.51
CA LYS A 453 -64.16 -54.03 67.68
C LYS A 453 -65.65 -54.11 67.33
N ILE A 454 -66.04 -53.81 66.09
CA ILE A 454 -67.43 -53.90 65.62
C ILE A 454 -67.75 -55.33 65.17
N LEU A 455 -66.76 -56.04 64.61
CA LEU A 455 -66.94 -57.40 64.06
C LEU A 455 -67.22 -58.46 65.14
N ASP A 456 -66.54 -58.40 66.29
CA ASP A 456 -66.76 -59.33 67.43
C ASP A 456 -68.20 -59.26 68.00
N LEU A 457 -68.92 -58.15 67.77
CA LEU A 457 -70.31 -57.99 68.20
C LEU A 457 -71.33 -58.62 67.23
N GLN A 458 -70.99 -58.77 65.94
CA GLN A 458 -71.90 -59.37 64.95
C GLN A 458 -72.05 -60.88 65.14
N GLN A 459 -70.98 -61.58 65.56
CA GLN A 459 -70.95 -63.05 65.61
C GLN A 459 -71.81 -63.68 66.72
N LYS A 460 -72.32 -62.88 67.67
CA LYS A 460 -73.01 -63.38 68.88
C LYS A 460 -74.55 -63.42 68.78
N LEU A 461 -75.12 -63.03 67.63
CA LEU A 461 -76.58 -62.84 67.46
C LEU A 461 -77.33 -64.04 66.86
N GLU A 462 -76.63 -64.98 66.20
CA GLU A 462 -77.26 -65.81 65.15
C GLU A 462 -77.82 -67.19 65.59
N HIS A 463 -77.71 -67.57 66.88
CA HIS A 463 -77.84 -68.97 67.30
C HIS A 463 -79.14 -69.37 68.04
N ALA A 464 -80.24 -68.60 67.95
CA ALA A 464 -81.49 -68.89 68.66
C ALA A 464 -82.79 -68.73 67.83
N HIS A 465 -83.38 -69.86 67.38
CA HIS A 465 -84.83 -70.22 67.36
C HIS A 465 -85.16 -71.32 66.32
N LYS A 466 -85.91 -72.39 66.70
CA LYS A 466 -86.53 -73.37 65.76
C LYS A 466 -87.51 -74.39 66.41
N VAL A 467 -88.48 -74.91 65.62
CA VAL A 467 -89.29 -76.18 65.83
C VAL A 467 -90.35 -76.10 66.98
N CYS A 468 -91.51 -76.79 67.11
CA CYS A 468 -92.26 -78.00 66.61
C CYS A 468 -93.81 -77.73 66.77
N LEU A 469 -94.85 -78.53 66.43
CA LEU A 469 -95.25 -79.49 65.36
C LEU A 469 -96.80 -79.75 65.43
N THR A 470 -97.36 -80.71 64.65
CA THR A 470 -98.75 -81.25 64.75
C THR A 470 -98.76 -82.65 65.47
N ASP A 471 -99.79 -83.53 65.56
CA ASP A 471 -101.04 -83.79 64.80
C ASP A 471 -102.08 -84.62 65.62
N THR A 472 -103.28 -84.97 65.10
CA THR A 472 -104.27 -85.83 65.83
C THR A 472 -105.27 -86.67 64.97
N CYS A 473 -105.26 -88.00 65.19
CA CYS A 473 -106.35 -88.99 65.01
C CYS A 473 -106.89 -89.40 63.61
N ILE A 474 -105.99 -89.74 62.70
CA ILE A 474 -105.79 -91.07 62.03
C ILE A 474 -106.84 -92.23 62.21
N LEU A 475 -108.17 -92.02 62.22
CA LEU A 475 -109.17 -93.12 62.24
C LEU A 475 -109.77 -93.48 60.87
N ARG A 476 -109.68 -92.59 59.88
CA ARG A 476 -110.06 -92.84 58.46
C ARG A 476 -109.14 -93.86 57.74
N ARG A 477 -108.20 -94.44 58.49
CA ARG A 477 -107.08 -95.32 58.10
C ARG A 477 -107.52 -96.60 57.40
N LYS A 478 -108.48 -97.32 57.97
CA LYS A 478 -108.81 -98.70 57.54
C LYS A 478 -109.56 -98.81 56.21
N GLN A 479 -110.29 -97.78 55.79
CA GLN A 479 -110.83 -97.70 54.43
C GLN A 479 -109.85 -97.11 53.42
N LEU A 480 -108.76 -96.49 53.88
CA LEU A 480 -107.63 -96.14 53.00
C LEU A 480 -106.73 -97.37 52.78
N GLU A 481 -106.57 -98.27 53.75
CA GLU A 481 -105.65 -99.43 53.67
C GLU A 481 -105.79 -100.33 52.42
N GLU A 482 -106.99 -100.45 51.82
CA GLU A 482 -107.16 -101.19 50.55
C GLU A 482 -106.89 -100.33 49.30
N ARG A 483 -107.37 -99.07 49.28
CA ARG A 483 -106.98 -98.11 48.23
C ARG A 483 -105.49 -97.79 48.25
N ILE A 484 -104.84 -97.93 49.41
CA ILE A 484 -103.39 -97.84 49.59
C ILE A 484 -102.68 -98.95 48.82
N LYS A 485 -103.24 -100.16 48.64
CA LYS A 485 -102.56 -101.20 47.84
C LYS A 485 -102.50 -100.85 46.36
N GLU A 486 -103.61 -100.45 45.77
CA GLU A 486 -103.66 -99.98 44.37
C GLU A 486 -102.88 -98.67 44.19
N ALA A 487 -102.91 -97.77 45.18
CA ALA A 487 -102.09 -96.58 45.18
C ALA A 487 -100.59 -96.94 45.27
N MET A 488 -100.17 -97.83 46.15
CA MET A 488 -98.76 -98.24 46.33
C MET A 488 -98.18 -98.89 45.07
N GLU A 489 -98.96 -99.67 44.32
CA GLU A 489 -98.47 -100.31 43.09
C GLU A 489 -98.30 -99.30 41.92
N ASN A 490 -99.11 -98.24 41.90
CA ASN A 490 -98.92 -97.12 40.98
C ASN A 490 -97.85 -96.13 41.47
N GLU A 491 -97.78 -95.88 42.77
CA GLU A 491 -96.75 -95.07 43.44
C GLU A 491 -95.36 -95.70 43.28
N ALA A 492 -95.25 -97.04 43.29
CA ALA A 492 -94.01 -97.74 42.98
C ALA A 492 -93.55 -97.50 41.53
N LYS A 493 -94.45 -97.53 40.56
CA LYS A 493 -94.15 -97.22 39.15
C LYS A 493 -93.76 -95.74 38.97
N MET A 494 -94.46 -94.83 39.65
CA MET A 494 -94.12 -93.40 39.66
C MET A 494 -92.79 -93.12 40.38
N LYS A 495 -92.46 -93.85 41.45
CA LYS A 495 -91.15 -93.80 42.14
C LYS A 495 -90.03 -94.29 41.21
N GLN A 496 -90.21 -95.41 40.53
CA GLN A 496 -89.23 -95.90 39.56
C GLN A 496 -88.98 -94.85 38.45
N GLN A 497 -90.04 -94.30 37.84
CA GLN A 497 -89.89 -93.25 36.82
C GLN A 497 -89.24 -91.97 37.38
N TYR A 498 -89.56 -91.59 38.61
CA TYR A 498 -88.93 -90.46 39.31
C TYR A 498 -87.45 -90.72 39.62
N GLU A 499 -87.08 -91.94 40.02
CA GLU A 499 -85.69 -92.34 40.26
C GLU A 499 -84.88 -92.40 38.96
N GLU A 500 -85.43 -92.94 37.89
CA GLU A 500 -84.84 -92.90 36.54
C GLU A 500 -84.67 -91.45 36.04
N GLU A 501 -85.64 -90.57 36.30
CA GLU A 501 -85.56 -89.15 35.94
C GLU A 501 -84.54 -88.39 36.81
N GLN A 502 -84.41 -88.73 38.09
CA GLN A 502 -83.34 -88.23 38.96
C GLN A 502 -81.95 -88.73 38.53
N GLN A 503 -81.82 -89.95 38.00
CA GLN A 503 -80.58 -90.45 37.38
C GLN A 503 -80.25 -89.65 36.10
N LYS A 504 -81.22 -89.43 35.21
CA LYS A 504 -81.05 -88.62 33.98
C LYS A 504 -80.68 -87.17 34.30
N ARG A 505 -81.29 -86.56 35.33
CA ARG A 505 -80.94 -85.20 35.78
C ARG A 505 -79.51 -85.12 36.28
N LYS A 506 -79.07 -86.05 37.13
CA LYS A 506 -77.67 -86.12 37.58
C LYS A 506 -76.68 -86.30 36.41
N LEU A 507 -77.04 -87.10 35.41
CA LEU A 507 -76.24 -87.28 34.19
C LEU A 507 -76.21 -86.00 33.33
N LEU A 508 -77.34 -85.29 33.20
CA LEU A 508 -77.42 -84.00 32.51
C LEU A 508 -76.64 -82.91 33.25
N ASP A 509 -76.72 -82.85 34.58
CA ASP A 509 -75.93 -81.93 35.41
C ASP A 509 -74.44 -82.23 35.28
N GLN A 510 -74.03 -83.50 35.28
CA GLN A 510 -72.63 -83.90 35.03
C GLN A 510 -72.16 -83.45 33.64
N ASN A 511 -72.96 -83.68 32.60
CA ASN A 511 -72.66 -83.23 31.24
C ASN A 511 -72.63 -81.69 31.12
N MET A 512 -73.54 -80.98 31.79
CA MET A 512 -73.58 -79.52 31.83
C MET A 512 -72.33 -78.95 32.51
N ASN A 513 -71.94 -79.49 33.67
CA ASN A 513 -70.71 -79.12 34.37
C ASN A 513 -69.46 -79.41 33.53
N GLU A 514 -69.43 -80.53 32.79
CA GLU A 514 -68.29 -80.87 31.92
C GLU A 514 -68.22 -79.96 30.69
N LEU A 515 -69.34 -79.64 30.05
CA LEU A 515 -69.41 -78.63 28.99
C LEU A 515 -69.00 -77.24 29.52
N GLN A 516 -69.40 -76.87 30.73
CA GLN A 516 -69.01 -75.59 31.35
C GLN A 516 -67.50 -75.52 31.62
N LYS A 517 -66.85 -76.62 32.03
CA LYS A 517 -65.38 -76.70 32.10
C LYS A 517 -64.73 -76.55 30.74
N GLN A 518 -65.27 -77.20 29.70
CA GLN A 518 -64.73 -77.13 28.33
C GLN A 518 -64.86 -75.72 27.75
N VAL A 519 -66.01 -75.05 27.93
CA VAL A 519 -66.21 -73.64 27.57
C VAL A 519 -65.20 -72.75 28.30
N LYS A 520 -65.04 -72.91 29.62
CA LYS A 520 -64.06 -72.12 30.38
C LYS A 520 -62.62 -72.36 29.90
N LEU A 521 -62.23 -73.61 29.65
CA LEU A 521 -60.91 -73.96 29.12
C LEU A 521 -60.66 -73.43 27.70
N LEU A 522 -61.69 -73.31 26.88
CA LEU A 522 -61.60 -72.67 25.56
C LEU A 522 -61.46 -71.15 25.71
N GLN A 523 -62.21 -70.52 26.62
CA GLN A 523 -62.14 -69.09 26.88
C GLN A 523 -60.79 -68.69 27.52
N ASP A 524 -60.24 -69.51 28.42
CA ASP A 524 -58.89 -69.35 28.98
C ASP A 524 -57.80 -69.44 27.89
N LYS A 525 -58.00 -70.28 26.85
CA LYS A 525 -57.12 -70.37 25.68
C LYS A 525 -57.30 -69.21 24.70
N GLU A 526 -58.52 -68.74 24.50
CA GLU A 526 -58.86 -67.57 23.69
C GLU A 526 -58.17 -66.33 24.27
N ASN A 527 -58.29 -66.10 25.59
CA ASN A 527 -57.58 -65.06 26.32
C ASN A 527 -56.04 -65.17 26.15
N GLN A 528 -55.46 -66.38 26.21
CA GLN A 528 -54.02 -66.57 25.97
C GLN A 528 -53.60 -66.27 24.52
N LEU A 529 -54.46 -66.57 23.54
CA LEU A 529 -54.22 -66.24 22.14
C LEU A 529 -54.36 -64.73 21.87
N GLU A 530 -55.30 -64.05 22.52
CA GLU A 530 -55.45 -62.59 22.43
C GLU A 530 -54.28 -61.85 23.09
N MET A 531 -53.83 -62.30 24.27
CA MET A 531 -52.64 -61.75 24.94
C MET A 531 -51.35 -62.00 24.16
N THR A 532 -51.20 -63.17 23.52
CA THR A 532 -50.01 -63.43 22.66
C THR A 532 -50.10 -62.72 21.30
N SER A 533 -51.29 -62.55 20.74
CA SER A 533 -51.52 -61.79 19.51
C SER A 533 -51.25 -60.29 19.70
N SER A 534 -51.76 -59.69 20.77
CA SER A 534 -51.49 -58.28 21.13
C SER A 534 -50.00 -58.04 21.46
N GLN A 535 -49.34 -58.98 22.15
CA GLN A 535 -47.89 -58.93 22.35
C GLN A 535 -47.13 -58.99 21.02
N GLN A 536 -47.52 -59.85 20.08
CA GLN A 536 -46.93 -59.90 18.74
C GLN A 536 -47.18 -58.59 17.96
N GLN A 537 -48.40 -58.04 18.01
CA GLN A 537 -48.78 -56.79 17.36
C GLN A 537 -47.93 -55.61 17.85
N SER A 538 -47.72 -55.48 19.16
CA SER A 538 -46.83 -54.45 19.73
C SER A 538 -45.36 -54.63 19.30
N THR A 539 -44.90 -55.89 19.22
CA THR A 539 -43.54 -56.22 18.75
C THR A 539 -43.35 -55.85 17.28
N ILE A 540 -44.35 -56.10 16.44
CA ILE A 540 -44.36 -55.71 15.02
C ILE A 540 -44.34 -54.17 14.88
N GLN A 541 -45.18 -53.45 15.64
CA GLN A 541 -45.18 -51.98 15.64
C GLN A 541 -43.83 -51.39 16.07
N GLN A 542 -43.17 -52.00 17.06
CA GLN A 542 -41.83 -51.61 17.50
C GLN A 542 -40.78 -51.82 16.39
N GLN A 543 -40.83 -52.95 15.68
CA GLN A 543 -39.95 -53.24 14.54
C GLN A 543 -40.22 -52.30 13.35
N GLU A 544 -41.48 -51.99 13.03
CA GLU A 544 -41.82 -51.00 12.02
C GLU A 544 -41.29 -49.60 12.34
N ALA A 545 -41.37 -49.18 13.61
CA ALA A 545 -40.82 -47.89 14.06
C ALA A 545 -39.30 -47.85 13.89
N GLN A 546 -38.59 -48.92 14.27
CA GLN A 546 -37.15 -49.06 14.07
C GLN A 546 -36.77 -49.06 12.58
N LEU A 547 -37.52 -49.75 11.72
CA LEU A 547 -37.30 -49.74 10.27
C LEU A 547 -37.52 -48.35 9.66
N LYS A 548 -38.55 -47.61 10.07
CA LYS A 548 -38.79 -46.21 9.65
C LYS A 548 -37.64 -45.29 10.10
N GLN A 549 -37.11 -45.46 11.30
CA GLN A 549 -35.93 -44.72 11.78
C GLN A 549 -34.67 -45.04 10.97
N LEU A 550 -34.39 -46.32 10.72
CA LEU A 550 -33.25 -46.77 9.90
C LEU A 550 -33.35 -46.27 8.45
N GLU A 551 -34.55 -46.28 7.86
CA GLU A 551 -34.75 -45.76 6.51
C GLU A 551 -34.55 -44.24 6.44
N ASN A 552 -34.99 -43.50 7.45
CA ASN A 552 -34.74 -42.06 7.53
C ASN A 552 -33.26 -41.73 7.76
N ALA A 553 -32.54 -42.50 8.59
CA ALA A 553 -31.09 -42.39 8.72
C ALA A 553 -30.34 -42.72 7.41
N LYS A 554 -30.86 -43.67 6.61
CA LYS A 554 -30.35 -43.96 5.27
C LYS A 554 -30.63 -42.83 4.28
N ARG A 555 -31.78 -42.16 4.36
CA ARG A 555 -32.11 -40.97 3.55
C ARG A 555 -31.13 -39.82 3.82
N THR A 556 -30.98 -39.41 5.08
CA THR A 556 -30.06 -38.33 5.47
C THR A 556 -28.60 -38.66 5.16
N SER A 557 -28.15 -39.89 5.41
CA SER A 557 -26.80 -40.34 5.01
C SER A 557 -26.55 -40.25 3.50
N ASN A 558 -27.56 -40.54 2.67
CA ASN A 558 -27.47 -40.44 1.21
C ASN A 558 -27.49 -38.98 0.73
N GLU A 559 -28.18 -38.10 1.44
CA GLU A 559 -28.14 -36.65 1.19
C GLU A 559 -26.77 -36.06 1.56
N HIS A 560 -26.20 -36.42 2.71
CA HIS A 560 -24.84 -36.04 3.08
C HIS A 560 -23.80 -36.55 2.07
N LEU A 561 -23.96 -37.76 1.53
CA LEU A 561 -23.10 -38.28 0.45
C LEU A 561 -23.17 -37.41 -0.81
N LYS A 562 -24.37 -36.99 -1.25
CA LYS A 562 -24.55 -36.08 -2.38
C LYS A 562 -23.92 -34.71 -2.13
N SER A 563 -24.17 -34.11 -0.96
CA SER A 563 -23.56 -32.82 -0.59
C SER A 563 -22.03 -32.90 -0.53
N ASN A 564 -21.47 -34.00 -0.03
CA ASN A 564 -20.03 -34.23 -0.03
C ASN A 564 -19.46 -34.42 -1.45
N GLN A 565 -20.19 -35.09 -2.34
CA GLN A 565 -19.81 -35.19 -3.76
C GLN A 565 -19.82 -33.80 -4.43
N GLU A 566 -20.88 -33.01 -4.24
CA GLU A 566 -20.94 -31.63 -4.75
C GLU A 566 -19.81 -30.75 -4.20
N LEU A 567 -19.46 -30.87 -2.92
CA LEU A 567 -18.35 -30.14 -2.31
C LEU A 567 -17.01 -30.59 -2.90
N SER A 568 -16.83 -31.89 -3.14
CA SER A 568 -15.65 -32.44 -3.83
C SER A 568 -15.52 -31.90 -5.27
N GLU A 569 -16.62 -31.84 -6.02
CA GLU A 569 -16.64 -31.22 -7.35
C GLU A 569 -16.31 -29.71 -7.30
N LYS A 570 -16.88 -28.98 -6.34
CA LYS A 570 -16.59 -27.54 -6.15
C LYS A 570 -15.12 -27.31 -5.80
N LEU A 571 -14.54 -28.14 -4.93
CA LEU A 571 -13.11 -28.12 -4.59
C LEU A 571 -12.21 -28.46 -5.80
N SER A 572 -12.61 -29.43 -6.62
CA SER A 572 -11.90 -29.80 -7.86
C SER A 572 -11.87 -28.64 -8.87
N ARG A 573 -13.01 -27.98 -9.09
CA ARG A 573 -13.12 -26.78 -9.96
C ARG A 573 -12.23 -25.64 -9.42
N LEU A 574 -12.31 -25.33 -8.12
CA LEU A 574 -11.47 -24.31 -7.48
C LEU A 574 -9.96 -24.62 -7.55
N GLN A 575 -9.57 -25.90 -7.45
CA GLN A 575 -8.19 -26.33 -7.62
C GLN A 575 -7.73 -26.15 -9.09
N GLN A 576 -8.58 -26.47 -10.06
CA GLN A 576 -8.30 -26.24 -11.49
C GLN A 576 -8.20 -24.73 -11.83
N GLU A 577 -9.09 -23.89 -11.30
CA GLU A 577 -9.05 -22.43 -11.43
C GLU A 577 -7.79 -21.85 -10.81
N LYS A 578 -7.42 -22.30 -9.61
CA LYS A 578 -6.17 -21.95 -8.94
C LYS A 578 -4.96 -22.33 -9.79
N GLU A 579 -4.92 -23.53 -10.37
CA GLU A 579 -3.83 -23.97 -11.25
C GLU A 579 -3.76 -23.14 -12.55
N ALA A 580 -4.91 -22.80 -13.15
CA ALA A 580 -4.98 -21.91 -14.30
C ALA A 580 -4.43 -20.50 -13.97
N LEU A 581 -4.83 -19.93 -12.82
CA LEU A 581 -4.29 -18.65 -12.34
C LEU A 581 -2.76 -18.72 -12.10
N HIS A 582 -2.24 -19.82 -11.54
CA HIS A 582 -0.79 -19.99 -11.40
C HIS A 582 -0.06 -20.08 -12.75
N GLN A 583 -0.71 -20.61 -13.80
CA GLN A 583 -0.18 -20.58 -15.16
C GLN A 583 -0.21 -19.17 -15.76
N GLU A 584 -1.25 -18.38 -15.53
CA GLU A 584 -1.30 -16.97 -15.97
C GLU A 584 -0.27 -16.11 -15.24
N TYR A 585 -0.13 -16.23 -13.91
CA TYR A 585 0.95 -15.56 -13.17
C TYR A 585 2.34 -15.93 -13.71
N ARG A 586 2.57 -17.21 -14.06
CA ARG A 586 3.82 -17.66 -14.69
C ARG A 586 4.02 -17.07 -16.08
N LYS A 587 2.96 -16.92 -16.89
CA LYS A 587 3.01 -16.26 -18.21
C LYS A 587 3.33 -14.77 -18.07
N VAL A 588 2.73 -14.06 -17.11
CA VAL A 588 2.99 -12.64 -16.83
C VAL A 588 4.42 -12.44 -16.32
N LEU A 589 4.90 -13.28 -15.40
CA LEU A 589 6.28 -13.24 -14.90
C LEU A 589 7.29 -13.45 -16.05
N ASN A 590 7.09 -14.46 -16.89
CA ASN A 590 7.93 -14.69 -18.08
C ASN A 590 7.93 -13.50 -19.05
N GLN A 591 6.80 -12.79 -19.22
CA GLN A 591 6.72 -11.57 -20.03
C GLN A 591 7.48 -10.41 -19.39
N LEU A 592 7.41 -10.25 -18.07
CA LEU A 592 8.19 -9.28 -17.31
C LEU A 592 9.69 -9.56 -17.45
N ASP A 593 10.14 -10.80 -17.28
CA ASP A 593 11.54 -11.21 -17.47
C ASP A 593 12.07 -10.95 -18.88
N VAL A 594 11.23 -11.11 -19.90
CA VAL A 594 11.55 -10.72 -21.29
C VAL A 594 11.64 -9.20 -21.42
N HIS A 595 10.72 -8.43 -20.82
CA HIS A 595 10.76 -6.98 -20.86
C HIS A 595 11.98 -6.40 -20.13
N VAL A 596 12.30 -6.93 -18.94
CA VAL A 596 13.48 -6.57 -18.14
C VAL A 596 14.76 -6.87 -18.90
N ARG A 597 14.90 -8.04 -19.53
CA ARG A 597 16.06 -8.36 -20.39
C ARG A 597 16.18 -7.42 -21.59
N ASN A 598 15.07 -7.17 -22.30
CA ASN A 598 15.05 -6.24 -23.44
C ASN A 598 15.40 -4.80 -23.03
N TYR A 599 15.02 -4.35 -21.83
CA TYR A 599 15.42 -3.06 -21.28
C TYR A 599 16.92 -3.01 -20.99
N HIS A 600 17.45 -4.02 -20.29
CA HIS A 600 18.88 -4.13 -19.99
C HIS A 600 19.73 -4.18 -21.26
N GLU A 601 19.34 -4.97 -22.27
CA GLU A 601 20.05 -5.04 -23.56
C GLU A 601 20.07 -3.68 -24.29
N LYS A 602 18.93 -2.97 -24.36
CA LYS A 602 18.87 -1.61 -24.92
C LYS A 602 19.79 -0.64 -24.17
N HIS A 603 19.79 -0.68 -22.84
CA HIS A 603 20.66 0.13 -22.01
C HIS A 603 22.15 -0.21 -22.20
N HIS A 604 22.51 -1.51 -22.27
CA HIS A 604 23.87 -1.94 -22.58
C HIS A 604 24.30 -1.48 -23.98
N HIS A 605 23.42 -1.54 -24.98
CA HIS A 605 23.69 -1.08 -26.34
C HIS A 605 23.87 0.45 -26.41
N GLN A 606 23.07 1.22 -25.67
CA GLN A 606 23.26 2.68 -25.51
C GLN A 606 24.58 2.99 -24.81
N LYS A 607 24.89 2.31 -23.69
CA LYS A 607 26.16 2.43 -22.95
C LYS A 607 27.38 2.09 -23.81
N ALA A 608 27.26 1.09 -24.69
CA ALA A 608 28.29 0.75 -25.69
C ALA A 608 28.44 1.81 -26.79
N LYS A 609 27.33 2.40 -27.28
CA LYS A 609 27.38 3.54 -28.21
C LYS A 609 28.04 4.77 -27.59
N LEU A 610 27.70 5.10 -26.34
CA LEU A 610 28.30 6.22 -25.62
C LEU A 610 29.80 6.03 -25.37
N ARG A 611 30.24 4.80 -25.02
CA ARG A 611 31.68 4.45 -24.98
C ARG A 611 32.35 4.74 -26.33
N ARG A 612 31.88 4.17 -27.44
CA ARG A 612 32.42 4.41 -28.79
C ARG A 612 32.40 5.88 -29.25
N ILE A 613 31.58 6.74 -28.64
CA ILE A 613 31.61 8.19 -28.87
C ILE A 613 32.70 8.83 -28.00
N LYS A 614 32.73 8.53 -26.70
CA LYS A 614 33.80 8.98 -25.78
C LYS A 614 35.18 8.60 -26.29
N ASP A 615 35.39 7.34 -26.69
CA ASP A 615 36.68 6.82 -27.12
C ASP A 615 37.21 7.56 -28.36
N ARG A 616 36.32 7.93 -29.29
CA ARG A 616 36.66 8.75 -30.46
C ARG A 616 36.94 10.21 -30.11
N LEU A 617 36.16 10.82 -29.20
CA LEU A 617 36.41 12.18 -28.73
C LEU A 617 37.74 12.28 -27.96
N VAL A 618 38.08 11.27 -27.14
CA VAL A 618 39.38 11.18 -26.45
C VAL A 618 40.53 11.06 -27.45
N HIS A 619 40.37 10.25 -28.51
CA HIS A 619 41.38 10.16 -29.56
C HIS A 619 41.53 11.47 -30.35
N GLU A 620 40.42 12.14 -30.69
CA GLU A 620 40.45 13.43 -31.38
C GLU A 620 41.07 14.55 -30.53
N VAL A 621 40.80 14.57 -29.22
CA VAL A 621 41.47 15.47 -28.27
C VAL A 621 42.98 15.18 -28.23
N ALA A 622 43.41 13.93 -28.11
CA ALA A 622 44.84 13.60 -28.13
C ALA A 622 45.55 14.06 -29.42
N LEU A 623 44.92 13.88 -30.59
CA LEU A 623 45.44 14.38 -31.87
C LEU A 623 45.53 15.92 -31.92
N ARG A 624 44.56 16.63 -31.32
CA ARG A 624 44.60 18.09 -31.19
C ARG A 624 45.72 18.53 -30.23
N ASP A 625 45.86 17.86 -29.08
CA ASP A 625 46.90 18.16 -28.09
C ASP A 625 48.30 17.95 -28.66
N ASP A 626 48.53 16.91 -29.46
CA ASP A 626 49.81 16.67 -30.12
C ASP A 626 50.10 17.71 -31.22
N ARG A 627 49.08 18.16 -31.96
CA ARG A 627 49.24 19.29 -32.91
C ARG A 627 49.48 20.62 -32.20
N ILE A 628 48.89 20.84 -31.03
CA ILE A 628 49.16 22.02 -30.18
C ILE A 628 50.62 22.00 -29.72
N LYS A 629 51.12 20.89 -29.14
CA LYS A 629 52.54 20.73 -28.74
C LYS A 629 53.49 20.98 -29.92
N GLN A 630 53.14 20.53 -31.12
CA GLN A 630 53.93 20.82 -32.33
C GLN A 630 53.98 22.34 -32.61
N LEU A 631 52.82 23.01 -32.64
CA LEU A 631 52.73 24.46 -32.86
C LEU A 631 53.43 25.28 -31.77
N GLU A 632 53.38 24.84 -30.51
CA GLU A 632 54.12 25.45 -29.39
C GLU A 632 55.64 25.34 -29.58
N ASN A 633 56.12 24.18 -30.05
CA ASN A 633 57.54 23.98 -30.34
C ASN A 633 58.00 24.78 -31.57
N GLU A 634 57.19 24.84 -32.63
CA GLU A 634 57.40 25.69 -33.81
C GLU A 634 57.47 27.17 -33.39
N THR A 635 56.52 27.64 -32.56
CA THR A 635 56.48 29.01 -32.02
C THR A 635 57.70 29.32 -31.15
N ARG A 636 58.13 28.38 -30.29
CA ARG A 636 59.32 28.54 -29.43
C ARG A 636 60.59 28.66 -30.27
N ALA A 637 60.72 27.89 -31.35
CA ALA A 637 61.86 27.97 -32.26
C ALA A 637 61.89 29.30 -33.03
N LEU A 638 60.74 29.78 -33.51
CA LEU A 638 60.62 31.10 -34.14
C LEU A 638 60.96 32.23 -33.15
N TRP A 639 60.49 32.16 -31.91
CA TRP A 639 60.81 33.16 -30.88
C TRP A 639 62.32 33.22 -30.57
N GLN A 640 62.98 32.06 -30.48
CA GLN A 640 64.43 31.98 -30.35
C GLN A 640 65.20 32.52 -31.57
N GLN A 641 64.60 32.49 -32.77
CA GLN A 641 65.19 33.08 -33.97
C GLN A 641 65.02 34.60 -33.98
N VAL A 642 63.85 35.12 -33.56
CA VAL A 642 63.60 36.56 -33.43
C VAL A 642 64.51 37.20 -32.37
N GLU A 643 64.73 36.56 -31.22
CA GLU A 643 65.65 37.13 -30.21
C GLU A 643 67.10 37.14 -30.69
N LYS A 644 67.56 36.15 -31.48
CA LYS A 644 68.88 36.19 -32.15
C LYS A 644 68.97 37.30 -33.20
N GLU A 645 67.91 37.47 -33.99
CA GLU A 645 67.85 38.53 -35.00
C GLU A 645 67.89 39.91 -34.34
N LYS A 646 67.15 40.10 -33.26
CA LYS A 646 67.17 41.32 -32.45
C LYS A 646 68.56 41.60 -31.87
N VAL A 647 69.23 40.62 -31.26
CA VAL A 647 70.61 40.78 -30.77
C VAL A 647 71.59 41.17 -31.90
N PHE A 648 71.38 40.66 -33.11
CA PHE A 648 72.14 41.07 -34.30
C PHE A 648 71.78 42.50 -34.77
N GLN A 649 70.49 42.88 -34.74
CA GLN A 649 70.04 44.25 -35.04
C GLN A 649 70.64 45.25 -34.03
N ASP A 650 70.60 44.95 -32.73
CA ASP A 650 71.22 45.75 -31.66
C ASP A 650 72.74 45.89 -31.89
N GLN A 651 73.43 44.83 -32.32
CA GLN A 651 74.85 44.88 -32.69
C GLN A 651 75.13 45.76 -33.92
N VAL A 652 74.29 45.68 -34.96
CA VAL A 652 74.42 46.52 -36.17
C VAL A 652 74.13 47.98 -35.87
N ILE A 653 73.17 48.29 -35.00
CA ILE A 653 72.88 49.65 -34.52
C ILE A 653 74.12 50.20 -33.79
N ALA A 654 74.66 49.47 -32.81
CA ALA A 654 75.85 49.89 -32.08
C ALA A 654 77.09 50.11 -32.99
N GLN A 655 77.27 49.29 -34.04
CA GLN A 655 78.32 49.51 -35.04
C GLN A 655 78.07 50.75 -35.90
N ASN A 656 76.81 51.02 -36.28
CA ASN A 656 76.43 52.20 -37.04
C ASN A 656 76.64 53.48 -36.21
N ASP A 657 76.27 53.48 -34.93
CA ASP A 657 76.49 54.61 -34.01
C ASP A 657 77.99 54.93 -33.85
N ILE A 658 78.85 53.91 -33.76
CA ILE A 658 80.32 54.08 -33.75
C ILE A 658 80.80 54.71 -35.07
N LEU A 659 80.37 54.19 -36.22
CA LEU A 659 80.77 54.73 -37.53
C LEU A 659 80.24 56.14 -37.79
N LEU A 660 79.06 56.49 -37.27
CA LEU A 660 78.51 57.85 -37.30
C LEU A 660 79.32 58.80 -36.40
N LEU A 661 79.76 58.35 -35.23
CA LEU A 661 80.65 59.12 -34.34
C LEU A 661 82.03 59.34 -34.96
N GLU A 662 82.62 58.31 -35.58
CA GLU A 662 83.89 58.41 -36.32
C GLU A 662 83.77 59.35 -37.52
N LYS A 663 82.71 59.21 -38.33
CA LYS A 663 82.42 60.13 -39.44
C LYS A 663 82.27 61.57 -38.96
N SER A 664 81.62 61.79 -37.82
CA SER A 664 81.42 63.14 -37.27
C SER A 664 82.75 63.77 -36.87
N LYS A 665 83.63 63.03 -36.17
CA LYS A 665 84.99 63.47 -35.82
C LYS A 665 85.87 63.73 -37.04
N LEU A 666 85.77 62.92 -38.08
CA LEU A 666 86.52 63.12 -39.32
C LEU A 666 86.03 64.35 -40.11
N LEU A 667 84.73 64.69 -40.03
CA LEU A 667 84.19 65.94 -40.59
C LEU A 667 84.60 67.16 -39.77
N GLU A 668 84.59 67.05 -38.44
CA GLU A 668 85.09 68.09 -37.51
C GLU A 668 86.56 68.42 -37.81
N GLN A 669 87.43 67.40 -37.88
CA GLN A 669 88.84 67.54 -38.29
C GLN A 669 89.02 68.09 -39.71
N LEU A 670 88.11 67.77 -40.65
CA LEU A 670 88.13 68.35 -41.99
C LEU A 670 87.83 69.86 -41.92
N THR A 671 86.80 70.26 -41.17
CA THR A 671 86.45 71.68 -41.02
C THR A 671 87.53 72.49 -40.30
N GLU A 672 88.19 71.93 -39.28
CA GLU A 672 89.37 72.53 -38.65
C GLU A 672 90.51 72.77 -39.68
N GLN A 673 90.76 71.80 -40.57
CA GLN A 673 91.76 71.95 -41.63
C GLN A 673 91.33 72.96 -42.70
N GLU A 674 90.06 73.01 -43.07
CA GLU A 674 89.53 74.01 -44.01
C GLU A 674 89.65 75.43 -43.43
N GLU A 675 89.31 75.65 -42.15
CA GLU A 675 89.52 76.93 -41.47
C GLU A 675 91.00 77.33 -41.41
N LEU A 676 91.89 76.39 -41.09
CA LEU A 676 93.34 76.62 -41.14
C LEU A 676 93.82 76.96 -42.57
N ILE A 677 93.30 76.31 -43.60
CA ILE A 677 93.60 76.62 -45.01
C ILE A 677 93.07 78.02 -45.37
N HIS A 678 91.88 78.40 -44.91
CA HIS A 678 91.31 79.74 -45.13
C HIS A 678 92.10 80.84 -44.43
N SER A 679 92.53 80.62 -43.18
CA SER A 679 93.42 81.53 -42.44
C SER A 679 94.78 81.68 -43.14
N ASN A 680 95.42 80.57 -43.51
CA ASN A 680 96.67 80.58 -44.27
C ASN A 680 96.52 81.27 -45.63
N LYS A 681 95.39 81.10 -46.33
CA LYS A 681 95.09 81.80 -47.58
C LYS A 681 95.04 83.33 -47.38
N GLY A 682 94.45 83.81 -46.28
CA GLY A 682 94.46 85.23 -45.91
C GLY A 682 95.88 85.77 -45.70
N VAL A 683 96.71 85.02 -44.95
CA VAL A 683 98.14 85.34 -44.74
C VAL A 683 98.90 85.35 -46.07
N ILE A 684 98.70 84.36 -46.93
CA ILE A 684 99.34 84.26 -48.25
C ILE A 684 98.93 85.44 -49.14
N SER A 685 97.66 85.82 -49.19
CA SER A 685 97.21 86.99 -49.96
C SER A 685 97.77 88.31 -49.42
N SER A 686 97.92 88.45 -48.10
CA SER A 686 98.62 89.60 -47.48
C SER A 686 100.10 89.65 -47.90
N VAL A 687 100.80 88.51 -47.83
CA VAL A 687 102.20 88.40 -48.26
C VAL A 687 102.36 88.68 -49.75
N GLN A 688 101.48 88.15 -50.60
CA GLN A 688 101.45 88.43 -52.05
C GLN A 688 101.23 89.92 -52.33
N SER A 689 100.31 90.57 -51.62
CA SER A 689 100.08 92.02 -51.75
C SER A 689 101.34 92.82 -51.37
N ARG A 690 102.02 92.46 -50.27
CA ARG A 690 103.28 93.09 -49.86
C ARG A 690 104.41 92.85 -50.88
N VAL A 691 104.53 91.66 -51.45
CA VAL A 691 105.51 91.37 -52.51
C VAL A 691 105.22 92.21 -53.76
N LEU A 692 103.96 92.33 -54.18
CA LEU A 692 103.57 93.18 -55.32
C LEU A 692 103.80 94.69 -55.10
N LEU A 693 103.85 95.16 -53.84
CA LEU A 693 104.27 96.52 -53.50
C LEU A 693 105.79 96.66 -53.57
N LEU A 694 106.54 95.74 -52.95
CA LEU A 694 108.00 95.73 -53.01
C LEU A 694 108.53 95.58 -54.46
N ASP A 695 107.86 94.80 -55.32
CA ASP A 695 108.19 94.69 -56.74
C ASP A 695 107.98 96.01 -57.51
N LYS A 696 106.98 96.82 -57.13
CA LYS A 696 106.77 98.16 -57.70
C LYS A 696 107.83 99.14 -57.22
N GLU A 697 108.12 99.16 -55.93
CA GLU A 697 109.18 99.99 -55.34
C GLU A 697 110.55 99.65 -55.94
N ASN A 698 110.87 98.35 -56.08
CA ASN A 698 112.11 97.88 -56.68
C ASN A 698 112.21 98.26 -58.17
N LYS A 699 111.11 98.16 -58.94
CA LYS A 699 111.06 98.70 -60.33
C LYS A 699 111.27 100.22 -60.37
N GLN A 700 110.62 100.98 -59.49
CA GLN A 700 110.78 102.43 -59.44
C GLN A 700 112.21 102.83 -59.01
N LEU A 701 112.86 102.06 -58.13
CA LEU A 701 114.27 102.23 -57.78
C LEU A 701 115.20 101.88 -58.95
N GLN A 702 114.89 100.86 -59.75
CA GLN A 702 115.62 100.53 -60.98
C GLN A 702 115.46 101.63 -62.05
N GLU A 703 114.25 102.17 -62.23
CA GLU A 703 113.99 103.29 -63.14
C GLU A 703 114.70 104.58 -62.68
N ASN A 704 114.65 104.92 -61.39
CA ASN A 704 115.38 106.05 -60.82
C ASN A 704 116.90 105.86 -60.97
N SER A 705 117.42 104.66 -60.71
CA SER A 705 118.83 104.33 -60.91
C SER A 705 119.26 104.50 -62.39
N LEU A 706 118.43 104.04 -63.33
CA LEU A 706 118.65 104.24 -64.77
C LEU A 706 118.66 105.74 -65.13
N GLN A 707 117.75 106.54 -64.59
CA GLN A 707 117.73 108.00 -64.79
C GLN A 707 118.98 108.68 -64.23
N LEU A 708 119.44 108.32 -63.02
CA LEU A 708 120.70 108.82 -62.46
C LEU A 708 121.90 108.44 -63.35
N VAL A 709 121.99 107.19 -63.81
CA VAL A 709 123.04 106.74 -64.73
C VAL A 709 123.02 107.52 -66.05
N GLN A 710 121.84 107.85 -66.58
CA GLN A 710 121.72 108.70 -67.77
C GLN A 710 122.17 110.14 -67.51
N GLN A 711 121.87 110.71 -66.34
CA GLN A 711 122.34 112.05 -65.94
C GLN A 711 123.87 112.09 -65.75
N VAL A 712 124.45 111.09 -65.07
CA VAL A 712 125.91 110.93 -64.95
C VAL A 712 126.55 110.79 -66.33
N GLY A 713 125.99 109.97 -67.22
CA GLY A 713 126.42 109.81 -68.60
C GLY A 713 126.21 111.04 -69.50
N LEU A 714 125.44 112.05 -69.07
CA LEU A 714 125.36 113.37 -69.70
C LEU A 714 126.45 114.29 -69.15
N LEU A 715 126.63 114.34 -67.82
CA LEU A 715 127.68 115.11 -67.15
C LEU A 715 129.08 114.69 -67.62
N GLU A 716 129.34 113.38 -67.75
CA GLU A 716 130.59 112.85 -68.34
C GLU A 716 130.83 113.37 -69.76
N ARG A 717 129.79 113.42 -70.61
CA ARG A 717 129.92 113.95 -71.98
C ARG A 717 130.20 115.46 -71.97
N ILE A 718 129.62 116.21 -71.05
CA ILE A 718 129.91 117.64 -70.85
C ILE A 718 131.38 117.80 -70.46
N ILE A 719 131.87 117.05 -69.46
CA ILE A 719 133.27 117.06 -69.01
C ILE A 719 134.23 116.74 -70.18
N ARG A 720 133.98 115.66 -70.93
CA ARG A 720 134.76 115.29 -72.13
C ARG A 720 134.73 116.39 -73.21
N SER A 721 133.59 117.07 -73.40
CA SER A 721 133.47 118.17 -74.37
C SER A 721 134.21 119.46 -73.98
N ILE A 722 134.47 119.64 -72.67
CA ILE A 722 135.32 120.73 -72.15
C ILE A 722 136.79 120.37 -72.37
N GLN A 723 137.18 119.11 -72.13
CA GLN A 723 138.55 118.62 -72.30
C GLN A 723 139.05 118.67 -73.76
N ILE A 724 138.19 118.43 -74.76
CA ILE A 724 138.59 118.37 -76.17
C ILE A 724 138.94 119.74 -76.79
N ARG A 725 138.51 120.87 -76.19
CA ARG A 725 138.57 122.20 -76.84
C ARG A 725 139.84 123.01 -76.55
N ARG A 726 140.88 122.38 -75.99
CA ARG A 726 142.16 123.00 -75.60
C ARG A 726 143.29 122.00 -75.88
N GLY A 727 143.93 122.12 -77.03
CA GLY A 727 144.98 121.19 -77.49
C GLY A 727 146.40 121.71 -77.29
N GLU A 728 147.34 120.77 -77.43
CA GLU A 728 148.78 120.99 -77.72
C GLU A 728 149.58 121.88 -76.75
N GLU A 729 149.82 121.38 -75.53
CA GLU A 729 151.18 121.29 -74.99
C GLU A 729 151.26 120.21 -73.88
N THR A 730 152.46 119.76 -73.53
CA THR A 730 152.69 118.61 -72.63
C THR A 730 152.97 119.03 -71.18
N THR A 731 152.91 118.02 -70.29
CA THR A 731 153.06 118.08 -68.81
C THR A 731 151.83 118.57 -68.04
N ILE A 732 151.56 117.85 -66.95
CA ILE A 732 151.04 118.25 -65.63
C ILE A 732 150.72 116.93 -64.92
N SER A 733 151.52 116.63 -63.88
CA SER A 733 151.15 115.69 -62.83
C SER A 733 151.09 116.51 -61.54
N ASP A 734 150.19 116.13 -60.64
CA ASP A 734 150.11 116.59 -59.25
C ASP A 734 149.74 118.07 -58.97
N ILE A 735 148.56 118.26 -58.33
CA ILE A 735 148.38 119.13 -57.12
C ILE A 735 148.41 120.68 -57.39
N PRO A 736 147.94 121.60 -56.51
CA PRO A 736 147.18 121.48 -55.24
C PRO A 736 145.80 122.18 -55.19
N GLY A 737 144.97 121.75 -54.21
CA GLY A 737 144.03 122.62 -53.46
C GLY A 737 142.76 123.12 -54.17
N SER A 738 141.78 123.72 -53.47
CA SER A 738 141.53 123.78 -52.02
C SER A 738 140.07 124.18 -51.76
N GLU A 739 139.46 123.66 -50.68
CA GLU A 739 138.29 124.22 -49.98
C GLU A 739 136.97 124.28 -50.81
N ALA A 740 135.76 124.51 -50.25
CA ALA A 740 135.40 124.95 -48.90
C ALA A 740 134.04 124.40 -48.41
N LEU A 741 133.89 124.39 -47.07
CA LEU A 741 132.65 124.61 -46.28
C LEU A 741 131.40 123.70 -46.44
N ASN A 742 131.06 123.04 -45.32
CA ASN A 742 129.73 122.76 -44.71
C ASN A 742 129.75 121.33 -44.11
N LYS A 743 130.32 121.05 -42.92
CA LYS A 743 130.17 121.67 -41.59
C LYS A 743 128.71 121.65 -41.05
N ILE A 744 128.59 121.22 -39.78
CA ILE A 744 127.45 121.30 -38.82
C ILE A 744 126.64 120.01 -38.56
N VAL A 745 126.78 119.55 -37.30
CA VAL A 745 125.87 118.71 -36.45
C VAL A 745 125.84 117.18 -36.66
N PRO A 746 125.74 116.38 -35.56
CA PRO A 746 125.76 114.91 -35.63
C PRO A 746 124.36 114.34 -35.91
N LEU A 747 124.30 113.23 -36.65
CA LEU A 747 123.05 112.50 -36.84
C LEU A 747 122.94 111.32 -35.84
N PRO A 748 121.89 111.27 -35.00
CA PRO A 748 121.65 110.18 -34.05
C PRO A 748 120.70 109.12 -34.68
N ASN A 749 119.90 108.47 -33.81
CA ASN A 749 118.79 107.53 -34.04
C ASN A 749 119.15 106.05 -33.74
N SER A 750 118.33 105.28 -33.04
CA SER A 750 116.98 105.56 -32.51
C SER A 750 116.80 105.17 -31.03
N SER A 751 115.78 105.75 -30.41
CA SER A 751 115.21 105.43 -29.10
C SER A 751 113.75 105.90 -29.09
N PHE A 752 112.96 105.49 -28.10
CA PHE A 752 111.49 105.69 -28.00
C PHE A 752 110.65 104.88 -29.03
N SER A 753 109.54 104.20 -28.72
CA SER A 753 108.74 103.96 -27.49
C SER A 753 107.83 105.08 -26.93
N GLY A 754 106.66 105.27 -27.55
CA GLY A 754 105.51 106.03 -27.00
C GLY A 754 105.53 107.55 -27.28
N THR A 755 104.45 108.31 -27.11
CA THR A 755 103.03 107.95 -26.81
C THR A 755 102.12 109.11 -27.25
N ASP A 756 100.81 108.86 -27.43
CA ASP A 756 99.62 109.75 -27.43
C ASP A 756 99.70 111.26 -27.80
N LEU A 757 98.76 111.75 -28.63
CA LEU A 757 97.53 112.45 -28.15
C LEU A 757 96.54 112.84 -29.29
N VAL A 758 95.25 112.49 -29.10
CA VAL A 758 93.95 113.20 -29.36
C VAL A 758 93.97 114.48 -30.26
N GLU A 759 93.03 114.81 -31.17
CA GLU A 759 91.64 114.42 -31.54
C GLU A 759 91.51 114.50 -33.11
N SER A 760 90.41 114.33 -33.88
CA SER A 760 88.98 113.92 -33.80
C SER A 760 88.55 113.53 -35.26
N ALA A 761 87.35 113.13 -35.69
CA ALA A 761 86.00 112.84 -35.17
C ALA A 761 85.34 111.83 -36.14
N GLY A 762 84.19 111.18 -35.92
CA GLY A 762 83.31 111.06 -34.75
C GLY A 762 81.98 110.34 -35.12
N SER A 763 81.18 109.95 -34.12
CA SER A 763 79.78 109.42 -34.23
C SER A 763 79.56 108.03 -34.85
N LEU A 764 78.62 107.16 -34.42
CA LEU A 764 77.70 106.99 -33.25
C LEU A 764 77.07 105.55 -33.41
N GLN A 765 76.48 104.81 -32.45
CA GLN A 765 76.31 104.91 -30.99
C GLN A 765 75.67 103.60 -30.41
N GLU A 766 76.28 102.99 -29.36
CA GLU A 766 75.68 102.05 -28.35
C GLU A 766 74.95 100.76 -28.86
N ALA A 767 74.54 99.76 -28.06
CA ALA A 767 74.71 99.38 -26.64
C ALA A 767 75.05 97.85 -26.59
N GLU A 768 75.83 97.24 -25.69
CA GLU A 768 75.83 97.16 -24.20
C GLU A 768 74.95 96.03 -23.59
N GLU A 769 75.48 95.41 -22.53
CA GLU A 769 74.89 94.53 -21.50
C GLU A 769 74.55 93.01 -21.73
N HIS A 770 75.17 92.21 -20.83
CA HIS A 770 74.55 91.16 -19.96
C HIS A 770 74.64 89.64 -20.26
N LYS A 771 74.36 88.89 -19.17
CA LYS A 771 74.54 87.44 -18.92
C LYS A 771 73.22 86.65 -19.09
N SER A 772 73.31 85.33 -18.81
CA SER A 772 72.23 84.33 -18.70
C SER A 772 71.88 83.65 -20.03
N GLU A 773 71.67 82.34 -20.16
CA GLU A 773 71.04 81.31 -19.29
C GLU A 773 69.50 81.27 -19.39
N GLU A 774 68.97 80.07 -19.63
CA GLU A 774 67.56 79.61 -19.74
C GLU A 774 66.60 80.13 -20.86
N ALA A 775 66.36 79.22 -21.82
CA ALA A 775 65.06 78.55 -22.06
C ALA A 775 63.95 79.09 -23.01
N MET A 776 63.19 78.11 -23.56
CA MET A 776 61.87 78.18 -24.25
C MET A 776 61.86 78.76 -25.70
N ALA A 777 60.96 78.36 -26.62
CA ALA A 777 59.78 77.48 -26.51
C ALA A 777 59.50 76.54 -27.72
N ASN A 778 59.04 75.34 -27.38
CA ASN A 778 58.08 74.42 -28.03
C ASN A 778 57.21 74.98 -29.20
N PRO A 779 56.82 74.16 -30.21
CA PRO A 779 55.44 73.64 -30.13
C PRO A 779 55.17 72.22 -30.72
N LYS A 780 54.53 71.37 -29.89
CA LYS A 780 53.40 70.43 -30.22
C LYS A 780 53.79 69.12 -30.97
N SER A 781 53.16 67.94 -30.74
CA SER A 781 52.05 67.55 -29.85
C SER A 781 51.87 66.02 -29.65
N LEU A 782 51.12 65.62 -28.59
CA LEU A 782 50.44 64.32 -28.37
C LEU A 782 51.36 63.11 -28.05
N LYS A 783 50.97 62.12 -27.22
CA LYS A 783 49.64 61.71 -26.71
C LYS A 783 49.73 60.93 -25.37
N SER A 784 48.70 61.06 -24.49
CA SER A 784 48.26 60.09 -23.43
C SER A 784 49.32 59.46 -22.48
N LEU A 785 49.37 59.67 -21.15
CA LEU A 785 48.35 59.47 -20.09
C LEU A 785 47.76 58.02 -20.12
N LEU A 786 47.81 57.19 -19.08
CA LEU A 786 47.41 57.39 -17.68
C LEU A 786 48.17 56.49 -16.67
N ARG A 787 48.04 56.81 -15.37
CA ARG A 787 48.44 55.99 -14.22
C ARG A 787 47.21 55.75 -13.34
N SER A 788 46.89 54.50 -12.99
CA SER A 788 45.96 54.21 -11.89
C SER A 788 46.22 52.88 -11.18
N GLN A 789 45.84 52.88 -9.91
CA GLN A 789 45.83 51.83 -8.88
C GLN A 789 45.15 50.53 -9.38
N ILE A 790 45.57 49.33 -9.00
CA ILE A 790 45.49 48.71 -7.65
C ILE A 790 44.05 48.70 -7.11
N SER A 791 43.44 47.52 -7.04
CA SER A 791 42.45 47.14 -6.01
C SER A 791 42.31 45.62 -5.97
N GLU A 792 42.76 45.02 -4.87
CA GLU A 792 42.43 43.65 -4.44
C GLU A 792 41.51 43.76 -3.21
N ALA A 793 40.72 42.72 -2.93
CA ALA A 793 39.64 42.68 -1.93
C ALA A 793 38.45 43.65 -2.23
N GLY A 794 37.25 43.43 -1.69
CA GLY A 794 36.74 42.33 -0.86
C GLY A 794 35.48 42.76 -0.08
N TYR A 795 34.95 41.87 0.78
CA TYR A 795 33.77 42.08 1.65
C TYR A 795 32.43 42.25 0.89
N ILE A 796 31.22 42.01 1.44
CA ILE A 796 30.72 41.46 2.74
C ILE A 796 29.32 40.83 2.44
N ASN A 797 28.68 39.90 3.15
CA ASN A 797 28.82 39.20 4.46
C ASN A 797 28.73 37.65 4.18
N VAL A 798 28.89 36.64 5.05
CA VAL A 798 28.44 36.31 6.44
C VAL A 798 26.92 36.06 6.52
N ALA A 799 26.34 34.98 7.07
CA ALA A 799 26.73 34.01 8.12
C ALA A 799 26.51 32.55 7.64
N SER A 800 27.22 31.47 8.02
CA SER A 800 27.91 31.00 9.24
C SER A 800 27.09 30.08 10.17
N LEU A 801 27.30 28.76 10.04
CA LEU A 801 27.43 27.71 11.07
C LEU A 801 27.84 26.43 10.30
N LYS A 802 28.95 25.72 10.59
CA LYS A 802 29.23 24.87 11.76
C LYS A 802 28.07 23.92 12.10
N GLU A 803 28.23 22.64 11.75
CA GLU A 803 28.38 21.60 12.78
C GLU A 803 29.05 20.33 12.24
N THR A 804 30.06 19.87 12.96
CA THR A 804 30.51 18.47 12.97
C THR A 804 30.15 17.91 14.34
N HIS A 805 29.75 16.63 14.43
CA HIS A 805 30.30 15.61 15.35
C HIS A 805 29.33 14.47 15.72
N HIS A 806 29.87 13.24 15.71
CA HIS A 806 29.42 12.02 16.40
C HIS A 806 28.00 11.46 16.05
N ILE A 807 27.72 10.15 16.00
CA ILE A 807 28.36 8.92 16.54
C ILE A 807 28.23 8.75 18.07
N LYS A 808 27.00 8.51 18.54
CA LYS A 808 26.63 7.38 19.42
C LYS A 808 25.13 7.41 19.76
N GLU A 809 24.36 6.45 19.25
CA GLU A 809 23.98 5.21 19.97
C GLU A 809 23.61 4.12 18.95
#